data_AF-A0A1B8GBX8-F1
#
_entry.id   AF-A0A1B8GBX8-F1
#
_cell.length_a   1.000
_cell.length_b   1.000
_cell.length_c   1.000
_cell.angle_alpha   90.00
_cell.angle_beta   90.00
_cell.angle_gamma   90.00
#
_symmetry.space_group_name_H-M   'P 1'
#
loop_
_entity.id
_entity.type
_entity.pdbx_description
1 polymer ?
#
loop_
_entity_poly.entity_id
_entity_poly.type
_entity_poly.pdbx_seq_one_letter_code
_entity_poly.pdbx_strand_id
1 'polypeptide(L)'
;MDISIQRALNDKLYDKRKVGALELERVIRELAAGKEYDKIKKIIQQLCNDFAYAVHQPHARNGGLIGLAAAAIALGPDLARYLDEIVPPVLACFTDQDARVRYYACESMYNIAKVAKGEVLPYFNDIFDALCKLGADSELSVKNGAELLDRLIKDIVSESAATYVSILHTTEEDGEYSDQDATEPSIQVPMAFSLARFIPLLKERIFVLNPFTRTFLVGWITLLDSIPDLELVTYLPEFLGGLFRFLSDPNRDVHVATSGALERFLSEIKRISRIKKGIQDSRKSKSRSDGGKRKRSDSTDSESGLDEFENDEEEGSLEANEEKAASSDDDWIPGQEVPINFNEILEILTQNLDSQFEEDSLLETLRWIVEFLDICPEEVLPFAPKILAHLLPAMASSVESIRQAAARVNTSLMEYVVSLSEEVPPENVSTAPSTSRNSTSTARETTDNDRSQSNSTHRGSLTGSKELEAKRFPDATAQPPTGRSTMSPTPNKQTTVDLDYAAAVNSLTLLFLNDHEATRVAALTWLLMLHRKAPRKVLAFNDGTFPALLKTLSDPAEAVVTRDLQLLSQISRNSEDDYFTSFMVNLLQLFSTDRKLLETRGNLIIRQLCKNLSAERIYRTLADCIEKEEDIEFASIMVQNLNNNLITAPELADLRKRLRNLETRDGQTFFVAIFRSWCYNAVATFSLCLLAQAYEQAYNLLQIFAELEMTVNMLIQIDKLVQLLESPVFTYLRLQLLEPEKYPHLYKCLYGLLMLLPQSAAFAALKNRLNSVSAIGYLHIAPRATPTTTAQSTYDRPNRLKGRDEGIRWGELLDKFRSVQEKSRRAQRSGNEFDDGFMFTESSQDPGLDSKAFKDLIRLPGPPTATKEAVVPPPPVPSKAKTGLGKFGRLGGGKARK
;
A
#
# COMPACT_ATOMS: atom_id res chain seq x y z
N MET A 1 56.18 -33.27 -36.12
CA MET A 1 55.42 -34.19 -37.00
C MET A 1 56.20 -34.46 -38.28
N ASP A 2 55.93 -35.57 -38.96
CA ASP A 2 56.52 -35.85 -40.28
C ASP A 2 56.04 -34.89 -41.37
N ILE A 3 56.88 -34.66 -42.37
CA ILE A 3 56.64 -33.72 -43.49
C ILE A 3 55.41 -34.14 -44.32
N SER A 4 55.14 -35.45 -44.42
CA SER A 4 53.92 -36.01 -45.03
C SER A 4 52.65 -35.52 -44.33
N ILE A 5 52.61 -35.64 -42.99
CA ILE A 5 51.50 -35.20 -42.14
C ILE A 5 51.34 -33.69 -42.22
N GLN A 6 52.42 -32.92 -42.04
CA GLN A 6 52.40 -31.45 -42.14
C GLN A 6 51.80 -30.98 -43.48
N ARG A 7 52.22 -31.60 -44.59
CA ARG A 7 51.73 -31.29 -45.94
C ARG A 7 50.28 -31.69 -46.16
N ALA A 8 49.82 -32.79 -45.55
CA ALA A 8 48.43 -33.22 -45.64
C ALA A 8 47.49 -32.30 -44.84
N LEU A 9 47.90 -31.87 -43.63
CA LEU A 9 47.15 -30.95 -42.78
C LEU A 9 47.03 -29.54 -43.38
N ASN A 10 48.03 -29.05 -44.11
CA ASN A 10 47.95 -27.75 -44.81
C ASN A 10 47.37 -27.84 -46.25
N ASP A 11 46.79 -28.98 -46.66
CA ASP A 11 46.10 -29.06 -47.96
C ASP A 11 44.74 -28.35 -47.91
N LYS A 12 44.33 -27.79 -49.06
CA LYS A 12 43.06 -27.08 -49.23
C LYS A 12 41.85 -28.01 -49.11
N LEU A 13 41.97 -29.28 -49.50
CA LEU A 13 40.88 -30.26 -49.47
C LEU A 13 40.71 -30.89 -48.09
N TYR A 14 39.46 -30.93 -47.57
CA TYR A 14 39.14 -31.52 -46.27
C TYR A 14 39.54 -32.99 -46.17
N ASP A 15 39.27 -33.80 -47.19
CA ASP A 15 39.54 -35.25 -47.14
C ASP A 15 41.03 -35.57 -46.96
N LYS A 16 41.91 -34.74 -47.52
CA LYS A 16 43.36 -34.86 -47.32
C LYS A 16 43.80 -34.42 -45.92
N ARG A 17 43.22 -33.34 -45.38
CA ARG A 17 43.45 -32.95 -43.97
C ARG A 17 43.01 -34.07 -43.03
N LYS A 18 41.86 -34.69 -43.31
CA LYS A 18 41.34 -35.86 -42.56
C LYS A 18 42.26 -37.07 -42.64
N VAL A 19 42.81 -37.41 -43.82
CA VAL A 19 43.83 -38.48 -43.95
C VAL A 19 45.11 -38.14 -43.17
N GLY A 20 45.58 -36.89 -43.24
CA GLY A 20 46.73 -36.43 -42.44
C GLY A 20 46.49 -36.51 -40.93
N ALA A 21 45.27 -36.20 -40.49
CA ALA A 21 44.86 -36.27 -39.09
C ALA A 21 44.72 -37.71 -38.57
N LEU A 22 44.21 -38.65 -39.38
CA LEU A 22 44.15 -40.07 -39.01
C LEU A 22 45.54 -40.70 -38.89
N GLU A 23 46.49 -40.32 -39.76
CA GLU A 23 47.88 -40.77 -39.65
C GLU A 23 48.59 -40.13 -38.44
N LEU A 24 48.28 -38.87 -38.12
CA LEU A 24 48.72 -38.21 -36.90
C LEU A 24 48.15 -38.89 -35.64
N GLU A 25 46.88 -39.28 -35.64
CA GLU A 25 46.24 -40.02 -34.56
C GLU A 25 46.96 -41.34 -34.30
N ARG A 26 47.28 -42.09 -35.36
CA ARG A 26 48.07 -43.33 -35.30
C ARG A 26 49.44 -43.10 -34.65
N VAL A 27 50.18 -42.09 -35.11
CA VAL A 27 51.51 -41.74 -34.58
C VAL A 27 51.45 -41.32 -33.11
N ILE A 28 50.48 -40.50 -32.71
CA ILE A 28 50.35 -40.08 -31.29
C ILE A 28 49.95 -41.28 -30.40
N ARG A 29 49.08 -42.16 -30.88
CA ARG A 29 48.68 -43.39 -30.17
C ARG A 29 49.85 -44.35 -29.97
N GLU A 30 50.73 -44.48 -30.97
CA GLU A 30 51.97 -45.26 -30.89
C GLU A 30 52.99 -44.63 -29.92
N LEU A 31 53.16 -43.31 -29.95
CA LEU A 31 54.01 -42.57 -29.00
C LEU A 31 53.51 -42.64 -27.56
N ALA A 32 52.19 -42.60 -27.35
CA ALA A 32 51.56 -42.72 -26.03
C ALA A 32 51.75 -44.13 -25.45
N ALA A 33 51.56 -45.18 -26.27
CA ALA A 33 51.87 -46.55 -25.89
C ALA A 33 53.37 -46.74 -25.57
N GLY A 34 54.26 -46.03 -26.27
CA GLY A 34 55.69 -45.95 -25.98
C GLY A 34 56.09 -45.04 -24.80
N LYS A 35 55.13 -44.34 -24.18
CA LYS A 35 55.34 -43.31 -23.13
C LYS A 35 56.27 -42.17 -23.52
N GLU A 36 56.33 -41.83 -24.82
CA GLU A 36 57.22 -40.81 -25.37
C GLU A 36 56.64 -39.38 -25.26
N TYR A 37 56.27 -38.99 -24.03
CA TYR A 37 55.53 -37.76 -23.73
C TYR A 37 56.20 -36.48 -24.28
N ASP A 38 57.53 -36.39 -24.27
CA ASP A 38 58.27 -35.25 -24.87
C ASP A 38 58.04 -35.09 -26.37
N LYS A 39 57.88 -36.19 -27.11
CA LYS A 39 57.59 -36.15 -28.55
C LYS A 39 56.15 -35.72 -28.80
N ILE A 40 55.22 -36.18 -27.97
CA ILE A 40 53.80 -35.77 -27.98
C ILE A 40 53.69 -34.26 -27.73
N LYS A 41 54.31 -33.75 -26.66
CA LYS A 41 54.33 -32.31 -26.32
C LYS A 41 54.88 -31.47 -27.48
N LYS A 42 56.01 -31.88 -28.09
CA LYS A 42 56.57 -31.22 -29.29
C LYS A 42 55.67 -31.28 -30.53
N ILE A 43 54.87 -32.34 -30.69
CA ILE A 43 53.87 -32.44 -31.77
C ILE A 43 52.71 -31.46 -31.51
N ILE A 44 52.20 -31.38 -30.29
CA ILE A 44 51.14 -30.46 -29.89
C ILE A 44 51.60 -29.01 -30.06
N GLN A 45 52.77 -28.66 -29.53
CA GLN A 45 53.35 -27.32 -29.70
C GLN A 45 53.55 -26.94 -31.18
N GLN A 46 53.85 -27.91 -32.05
CA GLN A 46 53.90 -27.68 -33.49
C GLN A 46 52.50 -27.42 -34.09
N LEU A 47 51.47 -28.17 -33.68
CA LEU A 47 50.07 -27.90 -34.09
C LEU A 47 49.58 -26.52 -33.62
N CYS A 48 49.95 -26.11 -32.40
CA CYS A 48 49.55 -24.83 -31.85
C CYS A 48 50.25 -23.67 -32.57
N ASN A 49 51.58 -23.72 -32.69
CA ASN A 49 52.38 -22.60 -33.19
C ASN A 49 52.44 -22.50 -34.73
N ASP A 50 52.70 -23.62 -35.44
CA ASP A 50 52.86 -23.60 -36.91
C ASP A 50 51.50 -23.58 -37.64
N PHE A 51 50.42 -24.02 -36.98
CA PHE A 51 49.09 -24.20 -37.60
C PHE A 51 47.99 -23.38 -36.94
N ALA A 52 47.62 -23.61 -35.67
CA ALA A 52 46.44 -22.99 -35.06
C ALA A 52 46.58 -21.46 -34.89
N TYR A 53 47.74 -20.98 -34.42
CA TYR A 53 48.05 -19.55 -34.33
C TYR A 53 48.50 -18.92 -35.66
N ALA A 54 48.45 -19.63 -36.79
CA ALA A 54 48.82 -19.09 -38.10
C ALA A 54 47.74 -18.15 -38.68
N VAL A 55 47.57 -16.96 -38.09
CA VAL A 55 46.52 -15.96 -38.42
C VAL A 55 46.46 -15.62 -39.92
N HIS A 56 47.59 -15.65 -40.64
CA HIS A 56 47.64 -15.37 -42.08
C HIS A 56 47.29 -16.56 -42.98
N GLN A 57 47.11 -17.78 -42.46
CA GLN A 57 46.85 -18.99 -43.25
C GLN A 57 45.62 -19.77 -42.73
N PRO A 58 44.39 -19.49 -43.21
CA PRO A 58 43.19 -20.21 -42.75
C PRO A 58 43.21 -21.70 -43.08
N HIS A 59 43.92 -22.13 -44.13
CA HIS A 59 44.10 -23.57 -44.42
C HIS A 59 44.99 -24.25 -43.38
N ALA A 60 46.05 -23.58 -42.89
CA ALA A 60 46.87 -24.08 -41.80
C ALA A 60 46.07 -24.15 -40.49
N ARG A 61 45.29 -23.11 -40.13
CA ARG A 61 44.44 -23.13 -38.93
C ARG A 61 43.43 -24.29 -38.94
N ASN A 62 42.76 -24.50 -40.07
CA ASN A 62 41.87 -25.66 -40.25
C ASN A 62 42.62 -27.01 -40.14
N GLY A 63 43.88 -27.09 -40.56
CA GLY A 63 44.74 -28.26 -40.34
C GLY A 63 45.13 -28.46 -38.88
N GLY A 64 45.47 -27.38 -38.18
CA GLY A 64 45.83 -27.37 -36.76
C GLY A 64 44.67 -27.80 -35.87
N LEU A 65 43.48 -27.22 -36.08
CA LEU A 65 42.26 -27.56 -35.36
C LEU A 65 41.92 -29.05 -35.48
N ILE A 66 41.85 -29.59 -36.71
CA ILE A 66 41.59 -31.01 -36.96
C ILE A 66 42.71 -31.89 -36.39
N GLY A 67 43.97 -31.44 -36.45
CA GLY A 67 45.12 -32.14 -35.87
C GLY A 67 45.12 -32.18 -34.34
N LEU A 68 44.67 -31.12 -33.67
CA LEU A 68 44.50 -31.04 -32.21
C LEU A 68 43.35 -31.95 -31.75
N ALA A 69 42.24 -31.98 -32.49
CA ALA A 69 41.14 -32.93 -32.24
C ALA A 69 41.60 -34.40 -32.41
N ALA A 70 42.41 -34.70 -33.43
CA ALA A 70 43.00 -36.02 -33.62
C ALA A 70 44.02 -36.38 -32.52
N ALA A 71 44.82 -35.42 -32.05
CA ALA A 71 45.69 -35.60 -30.90
C ALA A 71 44.90 -35.94 -29.62
N ALA A 72 43.79 -35.24 -29.37
CA ALA A 72 42.90 -35.54 -28.24
C ALA A 72 42.30 -36.96 -28.31
N ILE A 73 41.81 -37.36 -29.48
CA ILE A 73 41.28 -38.72 -29.72
C ILE A 73 42.35 -39.81 -29.55
N ALA A 74 43.60 -39.53 -29.92
CA ALA A 74 44.72 -40.45 -29.76
C ALA A 74 45.16 -40.61 -28.29
N LEU A 75 45.12 -39.53 -27.50
CA LEU A 75 45.56 -39.51 -26.10
C LEU A 75 44.55 -40.14 -25.14
N GLY A 76 43.25 -39.97 -25.40
CA GLY A 76 42.21 -40.55 -24.54
C GLY A 76 42.37 -40.07 -23.08
N PRO A 77 42.53 -40.97 -22.09
CA PRO A 77 42.74 -40.57 -20.69
C PRO A 77 43.98 -39.70 -20.43
N ASP A 78 45.06 -39.83 -21.21
CA ASP A 78 46.27 -39.02 -21.03
C ASP A 78 46.09 -37.56 -21.51
N LEU A 79 44.95 -37.21 -22.12
CA LEU A 79 44.65 -35.88 -22.65
C LEU A 79 44.73 -34.76 -21.61
N ALA A 80 44.30 -35.02 -20.37
CA ALA A 80 44.21 -34.00 -19.31
C ALA A 80 45.50 -33.15 -19.20
N ARG A 81 46.65 -33.82 -19.22
CA ARG A 81 48.01 -33.26 -19.09
C ARG A 81 48.44 -32.30 -20.22
N TYR A 82 47.61 -32.13 -21.23
CA TYR A 82 47.90 -31.30 -22.41
C TYR A 82 46.79 -30.27 -22.69
N LEU A 83 45.72 -30.23 -21.90
CA LEU A 83 44.59 -29.33 -22.18
C LEU A 83 45.00 -27.85 -22.14
N ASP A 84 45.91 -27.45 -21.25
CA ASP A 84 46.44 -26.08 -21.19
C ASP A 84 47.17 -25.64 -22.47
N GLU A 85 47.75 -26.58 -23.22
CA GLU A 85 48.40 -26.30 -24.51
C GLU A 85 47.44 -26.47 -25.70
N ILE A 86 46.37 -27.25 -25.56
CA ILE A 86 45.41 -27.60 -26.63
C ILE A 86 44.21 -26.65 -26.68
N VAL A 87 43.68 -26.22 -25.53
CA VAL A 87 42.41 -25.47 -25.42
C VAL A 87 42.55 -24.00 -25.86
N PRO A 88 43.55 -23.21 -25.42
CA PRO A 88 43.66 -21.80 -25.81
C PRO A 88 43.80 -21.52 -27.32
N PRO A 89 44.55 -22.32 -28.13
CA PRO A 89 44.58 -22.15 -29.58
C PRO A 89 43.23 -22.41 -30.27
N VAL A 90 42.42 -23.33 -29.74
CA VAL A 90 41.07 -23.62 -30.26
C VAL A 90 40.10 -22.50 -29.87
N LEU A 91 40.18 -22.00 -28.61
CA LEU A 91 39.43 -20.84 -28.14
C LEU A 91 39.69 -19.60 -29.02
N ALA A 92 40.95 -19.31 -29.35
CA ALA A 92 41.31 -18.19 -30.22
C ALA A 92 40.62 -18.29 -31.60
N CYS A 93 40.50 -19.50 -32.16
CA CYS A 93 39.85 -19.74 -33.46
C CYS A 93 38.32 -19.52 -33.45
N PHE A 94 37.66 -19.45 -32.30
CA PHE A 94 36.22 -19.12 -32.23
C PHE A 94 35.89 -17.70 -32.69
N THR A 95 36.87 -16.79 -32.68
CA THR A 95 36.68 -15.39 -33.14
C THR A 95 37.32 -15.10 -34.50
N ASP A 96 37.65 -16.15 -35.26
CA ASP A 96 38.29 -16.03 -36.58
C ASP A 96 37.41 -15.31 -37.61
N GLN A 97 38.04 -14.63 -38.56
CA GLN A 97 37.34 -13.95 -39.66
C GLN A 97 36.72 -14.94 -40.66
N ASP A 98 37.38 -16.07 -40.94
CA ASP A 98 36.83 -17.12 -41.82
C ASP A 98 35.88 -18.02 -41.02
N ALA A 99 34.59 -17.96 -41.35
CA ALA A 99 33.56 -18.75 -40.67
C ALA A 99 33.79 -20.27 -40.72
N ARG A 100 34.58 -20.77 -41.68
CA ARG A 100 34.97 -22.19 -41.70
C ARG A 100 35.95 -22.51 -40.58
N VAL A 101 36.85 -21.59 -40.25
CA VAL A 101 37.77 -21.74 -39.10
C VAL A 101 36.97 -21.72 -37.80
N ARG A 102 35.97 -20.83 -37.66
CA ARG A 102 35.04 -20.83 -36.52
C ARG A 102 34.25 -22.15 -36.41
N TYR A 103 33.71 -22.65 -37.53
CA TYR A 103 33.03 -23.95 -37.59
C TYR A 103 33.95 -25.11 -37.18
N TYR A 104 35.16 -25.20 -37.74
CA TYR A 104 36.12 -26.24 -37.38
C TYR A 104 36.64 -26.10 -35.95
N ALA A 105 36.62 -24.89 -35.34
CA ALA A 105 36.88 -24.72 -33.92
C ALA A 105 35.76 -25.34 -33.07
N CYS A 106 34.49 -25.16 -33.45
CA CYS A 106 33.36 -25.86 -32.79
C CYS A 106 33.47 -27.38 -32.94
N GLU A 107 33.72 -27.89 -34.14
CA GLU A 107 33.89 -29.33 -34.40
C GLU A 107 35.09 -29.91 -33.61
N SER A 108 36.20 -29.16 -33.52
CA SER A 108 37.39 -29.61 -32.80
C SER A 108 37.21 -29.58 -31.29
N MET A 109 36.65 -28.49 -30.73
CA MET A 109 36.36 -28.39 -29.30
C MET A 109 35.32 -29.42 -28.86
N TYR A 110 34.31 -29.73 -29.70
CA TYR A 110 33.36 -30.80 -29.42
C TYR A 110 34.07 -32.16 -29.29
N ASN A 111 34.99 -32.47 -30.20
CA ASN A 111 35.75 -33.72 -30.13
C ASN A 111 36.72 -33.76 -28.93
N ILE A 112 37.34 -32.63 -28.57
CA ILE A 112 38.22 -32.50 -27.39
C ILE A 112 37.39 -32.70 -26.10
N ALA A 113 36.30 -31.94 -25.92
CA ALA A 113 35.41 -32.03 -24.76
C ALA A 113 34.80 -33.44 -24.60
N LYS A 114 34.45 -34.09 -25.71
CA LYS A 114 33.90 -35.47 -25.71
C LYS A 114 34.88 -36.51 -25.17
N VAL A 115 36.19 -36.27 -25.30
CA VAL A 115 37.24 -37.13 -24.74
C VAL A 115 37.60 -36.71 -23.30
N ALA A 116 37.75 -35.40 -23.07
CA ALA A 116 38.14 -34.83 -21.77
C ALA A 116 37.07 -34.98 -20.67
N LYS A 117 35.78 -34.96 -21.04
CA LYS A 117 34.64 -34.94 -20.11
C LYS A 117 34.83 -33.88 -19.01
N GLY A 118 34.82 -34.26 -17.73
CA GLY A 118 34.99 -33.36 -16.59
C GLY A 118 36.30 -32.55 -16.61
N GLU A 119 37.35 -33.03 -17.28
CA GLU A 119 38.61 -32.27 -17.44
C GLU A 119 38.46 -31.04 -18.35
N VAL A 120 37.33 -30.86 -19.03
CA VAL A 120 37.01 -29.62 -19.76
C VAL A 120 36.49 -28.51 -18.84
N LEU A 121 36.04 -28.83 -17.63
CA LEU A 121 35.38 -27.89 -16.71
C LEU A 121 36.27 -26.74 -16.18
N PRO A 122 37.60 -26.89 -15.99
CA PRO A 122 38.46 -25.76 -15.61
C PRO A 122 38.44 -24.61 -16.65
N TYR A 123 38.14 -24.94 -17.91
CA TYR A 123 38.03 -24.00 -19.04
C TYR A 123 36.58 -23.56 -19.32
N PHE A 124 35.62 -23.93 -18.46
CA PHE A 124 34.19 -23.70 -18.69
C PHE A 124 33.86 -22.23 -18.96
N ASN A 125 34.44 -21.31 -18.18
CA ASN A 125 34.18 -19.87 -18.33
C ASN A 125 34.51 -19.36 -19.75
N ASP A 126 35.67 -19.74 -20.30
CA ASP A 126 36.11 -19.29 -21.62
C ASP A 126 35.31 -19.95 -22.75
N ILE A 127 34.97 -21.24 -22.58
CA ILE A 127 34.11 -21.97 -23.52
C ILE A 127 32.69 -21.39 -23.53
N PHE A 128 32.14 -21.06 -22.36
CA PHE A 128 30.85 -20.40 -22.21
C PHE A 128 30.85 -18.99 -22.84
N ASP A 129 31.89 -18.19 -22.58
CA ASP A 129 32.06 -16.86 -23.19
C ASP A 129 32.13 -16.91 -24.72
N ALA A 130 32.84 -17.91 -25.27
CA ALA A 130 32.88 -18.15 -26.70
C ALA A 130 31.51 -18.60 -27.25
N LEU A 131 30.85 -19.58 -26.63
CA LEU A 131 29.52 -20.06 -27.04
C LEU A 131 28.45 -18.96 -27.00
N CYS A 132 28.47 -18.11 -25.97
CA CYS A 132 27.62 -16.94 -25.80
C CYS A 132 27.68 -15.99 -27.00
N LYS A 133 28.86 -15.89 -27.64
CA LYS A 133 29.09 -15.10 -28.88
C LYS A 133 28.71 -15.89 -30.14
N LEU A 134 29.06 -17.19 -30.21
CA LEU A 134 28.84 -18.04 -31.39
C LEU A 134 27.36 -18.36 -31.66
N GLY A 135 26.51 -18.44 -30.63
CA GLY A 135 25.05 -18.54 -30.84
C GLY A 135 24.45 -17.36 -31.63
N ALA A 136 25.15 -16.22 -31.62
CA ALA A 136 24.80 -15.00 -32.35
C ALA A 136 25.56 -14.82 -33.68
N ASP A 137 26.33 -15.80 -34.16
CA ASP A 137 27.13 -15.71 -35.39
C ASP A 137 26.32 -15.32 -36.65
N SER A 138 26.97 -14.79 -37.69
CA SER A 138 26.33 -14.53 -38.98
C SER A 138 26.04 -15.81 -39.78
N GLU A 139 26.82 -16.87 -39.59
CA GLU A 139 26.80 -18.08 -40.41
C GLU A 139 26.09 -19.25 -39.70
N LEU A 140 25.03 -19.76 -40.33
CA LEU A 140 24.21 -20.85 -39.78
C LEU A 140 25.02 -22.13 -39.52
N SER A 141 26.04 -22.42 -40.32
CA SER A 141 26.94 -23.55 -40.09
C SER A 141 27.68 -23.44 -38.75
N VAL A 142 28.18 -22.25 -38.42
CA VAL A 142 28.87 -21.96 -37.15
C VAL A 142 27.90 -22.08 -35.99
N LYS A 143 26.67 -21.56 -36.11
CA LYS A 143 25.62 -21.73 -35.09
C LYS A 143 25.32 -23.20 -34.80
N ASN A 144 25.07 -24.01 -35.84
CA ASN A 144 24.77 -25.43 -35.67
C ASN A 144 25.96 -26.20 -35.03
N GLY A 145 27.20 -25.81 -35.35
CA GLY A 145 28.40 -26.36 -34.70
C GLY A 145 28.51 -25.95 -33.23
N ALA A 146 28.18 -24.69 -32.92
CA ALA A 146 28.17 -24.17 -31.56
C ALA A 146 27.02 -24.77 -30.71
N GLU A 147 25.86 -25.05 -31.29
CA GLU A 147 24.73 -25.73 -30.63
C GLU A 147 25.07 -27.17 -30.23
N LEU A 148 25.77 -27.91 -31.10
CA LEU A 148 26.26 -29.26 -30.79
C LEU A 148 27.32 -29.25 -29.67
N LEU A 149 28.19 -28.24 -29.65
CA LEU A 149 29.15 -28.04 -28.57
C LEU A 149 28.46 -27.62 -27.27
N ASP A 150 27.59 -26.62 -27.30
CA ASP A 150 26.77 -26.14 -26.18
C ASP A 150 26.05 -27.30 -25.49
N ARG A 151 25.31 -28.11 -26.25
CA ARG A 151 24.65 -29.31 -25.73
C ARG A 151 25.63 -30.27 -25.05
N LEU A 152 26.78 -30.56 -25.65
CA LEU A 152 27.76 -31.47 -25.05
C LEU A 152 28.34 -30.92 -23.73
N ILE A 153 28.62 -29.61 -23.66
CA ILE A 153 29.09 -29.00 -22.40
C ILE A 153 27.95 -29.00 -21.36
N LYS A 154 26.69 -28.84 -21.76
CA LYS A 154 25.51 -28.98 -20.86
C LYS A 154 25.38 -30.40 -20.32
N ASP A 155 25.51 -31.41 -21.18
CA ASP A 155 25.50 -32.82 -20.79
C ASP A 155 26.64 -33.10 -19.78
N ILE A 156 27.87 -32.64 -20.06
CA ILE A 156 29.04 -32.79 -19.14
C ILE A 156 28.84 -32.04 -17.82
N VAL A 157 28.37 -30.80 -17.83
CA VAL A 157 28.10 -29.99 -16.62
C VAL A 157 27.04 -30.69 -15.75
N SER A 158 25.98 -31.23 -16.35
CA SER A 158 24.93 -31.97 -15.64
C SER A 158 25.45 -33.26 -14.99
N GLU A 159 26.38 -33.97 -15.63
CA GLU A 159 26.98 -35.20 -15.08
C GLU A 159 28.06 -34.94 -14.02
N SER A 160 28.80 -33.82 -14.12
CA SER A 160 30.12 -33.69 -13.47
C SER A 160 30.33 -32.43 -12.62
N ALA A 161 29.54 -31.36 -12.76
CA ALA A 161 29.89 -30.05 -12.17
C ALA A 161 29.92 -30.03 -10.63
N ALA A 162 29.10 -30.86 -9.97
CA ALA A 162 29.02 -30.94 -8.51
C ALA A 162 30.01 -31.93 -7.87
N THR A 163 30.61 -32.84 -8.65
CA THR A 163 31.29 -34.04 -8.12
C THR A 163 32.67 -34.29 -8.71
N TYR A 164 33.05 -33.61 -9.79
CA TYR A 164 34.30 -33.87 -10.50
C TYR A 164 35.47 -33.00 -10.00
N VAL A 165 36.55 -33.65 -9.58
CA VAL A 165 37.85 -33.03 -9.28
C VAL A 165 38.79 -33.30 -10.45
N SER A 166 39.39 -32.24 -10.99
CA SER A 166 40.30 -32.31 -12.13
C SER A 166 41.69 -32.76 -11.70
N ILE A 167 42.34 -33.63 -12.49
CA ILE A 167 43.71 -34.08 -12.21
C ILE A 167 44.69 -32.89 -12.24
N LEU A 168 44.41 -31.86 -13.05
CA LEU A 168 45.23 -30.64 -13.14
C LEU A 168 45.32 -29.85 -11.83
N HIS A 169 44.29 -29.89 -10.98
CA HIS A 169 44.31 -29.22 -9.67
C HIS A 169 45.02 -30.05 -8.57
N THR A 170 45.39 -31.30 -8.84
CA THR A 170 45.99 -32.22 -7.84
C THR A 170 47.51 -32.31 -7.89
N THR A 171 48.19 -31.50 -8.69
CA THR A 171 49.62 -31.73 -9.03
C THR A 171 50.62 -30.64 -8.63
N GLU A 172 50.23 -29.58 -7.90
CA GLU A 172 51.14 -28.44 -7.63
C GLU A 172 51.50 -28.14 -6.16
N GLU A 173 50.83 -28.69 -5.13
CA GLU A 173 51.16 -28.37 -3.72
C GLU A 173 51.54 -29.54 -2.78
N ASP A 174 51.16 -30.81 -3.05
CA ASP A 174 51.52 -31.97 -2.20
C ASP A 174 52.97 -32.48 -2.44
N GLY A 175 53.94 -31.57 -2.35
CA GLY A 175 55.37 -31.81 -2.53
C GLY A 175 56.19 -31.55 -1.27
N GLU A 176 56.48 -32.62 -0.53
CA GLU A 176 57.31 -32.67 0.70
C GLU A 176 56.74 -31.96 1.94
N TYR A 177 56.17 -32.73 2.88
CA TYR A 177 56.74 -32.90 4.24
C TYR A 177 56.17 -34.15 4.95
N SER A 178 56.68 -34.46 6.15
CA SER A 178 56.71 -35.81 6.75
C SER A 178 55.49 -36.26 7.55
N ASP A 179 55.37 -37.58 7.74
CA ASP A 179 54.54 -38.25 8.75
C ASP A 179 54.49 -37.52 10.12
N GLN A 180 53.29 -37.19 10.61
CA GLN A 180 52.82 -37.62 11.94
C GLN A 180 51.34 -37.30 12.20
N ASP A 181 50.74 -38.11 13.07
CA ASP A 181 49.41 -38.01 13.71
C ASP A 181 48.18 -37.63 12.85
N ALA A 182 47.34 -38.64 12.60
CA ALA A 182 45.98 -38.42 12.14
C ALA A 182 45.09 -37.86 13.27
N THR A 183 44.50 -36.67 13.07
CA THR A 183 43.06 -36.32 13.30
C THR A 183 42.85 -34.83 12.97
N GLU A 184 42.68 -34.48 11.69
CA GLU A 184 42.19 -33.17 11.25
C GLU A 184 41.17 -33.30 10.10
N PRO A 185 40.25 -32.34 9.92
CA PRO A 185 39.09 -32.50 9.04
C PRO A 185 39.40 -32.36 7.55
N SER A 186 38.53 -32.93 6.73
CA SER A 186 38.58 -32.97 5.26
C SER A 186 39.05 -31.67 4.59
N ILE A 187 40.24 -31.70 3.99
CA ILE A 187 40.66 -30.71 2.99
C ILE A 187 39.75 -30.87 1.77
N GLN A 188 38.91 -29.87 1.50
CA GLN A 188 38.06 -29.85 0.31
C GLN A 188 38.90 -29.50 -0.92
N VAL A 189 39.27 -30.51 -1.71
CA VAL A 189 39.98 -30.32 -2.98
C VAL A 189 39.08 -29.54 -3.95
N PRO A 190 39.57 -28.47 -4.61
CA PRO A 190 38.73 -27.61 -5.44
C PRO A 190 38.15 -28.34 -6.66
N MET A 191 36.82 -28.30 -6.76
CA MET A 191 36.06 -28.90 -7.86
C MET A 191 36.45 -28.29 -9.21
N ALA A 192 36.39 -29.09 -10.28
CA ALA A 192 36.81 -28.69 -11.61
C ALA A 192 35.93 -27.58 -12.21
N PHE A 193 34.64 -27.59 -11.88
CA PHE A 193 33.75 -26.46 -12.06
C PHE A 193 33.62 -25.69 -10.74
N SER A 194 33.59 -24.36 -10.80
CA SER A 194 33.40 -23.50 -9.62
C SER A 194 32.37 -22.43 -9.93
N LEU A 195 31.19 -22.54 -9.32
CA LEU A 195 30.11 -21.57 -9.52
C LEU A 195 30.54 -20.16 -9.12
N ALA A 196 31.25 -20.01 -7.99
CA ALA A 196 31.79 -18.73 -7.53
C ALA A 196 32.73 -18.05 -8.56
N ARG A 197 33.48 -18.83 -9.36
CA ARG A 197 34.31 -18.31 -10.46
C ARG A 197 33.50 -17.99 -11.72
N PHE A 198 32.31 -18.55 -11.89
CA PHE A 198 31.43 -18.32 -13.05
C PHE A 198 30.51 -17.10 -12.86
N ILE A 199 29.97 -16.87 -11.67
CA ILE A 199 28.98 -15.82 -11.41
C ILE A 199 29.41 -14.40 -11.85
N PRO A 200 30.68 -13.96 -11.70
CA PRO A 200 31.11 -12.65 -12.22
C PRO A 200 30.95 -12.51 -13.75
N LEU A 201 31.20 -13.58 -14.51
CA LEU A 201 31.00 -13.61 -15.96
C LEU A 201 29.52 -13.62 -16.32
N LEU A 202 28.69 -14.35 -15.55
CA LEU A 202 27.24 -14.33 -15.73
C LEU A 202 26.66 -12.92 -15.48
N LYS A 203 27.11 -12.24 -14.41
CA LYS A 203 26.71 -10.87 -14.04
C LYS A 203 27.08 -9.85 -15.12
N GLU A 204 28.25 -9.98 -15.76
CA GLU A 204 28.60 -9.14 -16.92
C GLU A 204 27.63 -9.36 -18.09
N ARG A 205 27.23 -10.61 -18.35
CA ARG A 205 26.51 -10.99 -19.58
C ARG A 205 25.00 -11.04 -19.47
N ILE A 206 24.42 -10.99 -18.27
CA ILE A 206 22.97 -10.92 -18.09
C ILE A 206 22.34 -9.61 -18.65
N PHE A 207 23.15 -8.62 -19.05
CA PHE A 207 22.67 -7.36 -19.64
C PHE A 207 22.78 -7.27 -21.18
N VAL A 208 23.04 -8.39 -21.87
CA VAL A 208 23.03 -8.43 -23.36
C VAL A 208 21.68 -8.02 -23.97
N LEU A 209 21.72 -7.53 -25.21
CA LEU A 209 20.55 -7.10 -25.99
C LEU A 209 20.10 -8.08 -27.08
N ASN A 210 20.88 -9.12 -27.38
CA ASN A 210 20.57 -10.06 -28.46
C ASN A 210 19.64 -11.18 -27.96
N PRO A 211 18.40 -11.34 -28.51
CA PRO A 211 17.45 -12.34 -28.03
C PRO A 211 17.98 -13.78 -28.06
N PHE A 212 18.79 -14.16 -29.06
CA PHE A 212 19.39 -15.50 -29.11
C PHE A 212 20.35 -15.74 -27.94
N THR A 213 21.16 -14.72 -27.61
CA THR A 213 22.06 -14.78 -26.44
C THR A 213 21.26 -14.78 -25.13
N ARG A 214 20.13 -14.08 -25.06
CA ARG A 214 19.23 -14.11 -23.89
C ARG A 214 18.64 -15.51 -23.67
N THR A 215 18.09 -16.15 -24.72
CA THR A 215 17.62 -17.55 -24.64
C THR A 215 18.74 -18.51 -24.24
N PHE A 216 19.95 -18.33 -24.78
CA PHE A 216 21.14 -19.12 -24.40
C PHE A 216 21.46 -18.98 -22.91
N LEU A 217 21.52 -17.75 -22.38
CA LEU A 217 21.81 -17.48 -20.97
C LEU A 217 20.74 -18.07 -20.05
N VAL A 218 19.46 -17.86 -20.36
CA VAL A 218 18.34 -18.42 -19.56
C VAL A 218 18.36 -19.95 -19.58
N GLY A 219 18.70 -20.56 -20.71
CA GLY A 219 18.88 -22.02 -20.82
C GLY A 219 20.03 -22.56 -19.96
N TRP A 220 21.14 -21.81 -19.85
CA TRP A 220 22.24 -22.15 -18.95
C TRP A 220 21.92 -21.95 -17.47
N ILE A 221 21.25 -20.84 -17.12
CA ILE A 221 20.76 -20.59 -15.75
C ILE A 221 19.80 -21.70 -15.33
N THR A 222 18.85 -22.07 -16.19
CA THR A 222 17.89 -23.16 -15.93
C THR A 222 18.57 -24.52 -15.76
N LEU A 223 19.70 -24.77 -16.43
CA LEU A 223 20.46 -26.00 -16.26
C LEU A 223 21.21 -26.02 -14.92
N LEU A 224 21.92 -24.94 -14.59
CA LEU A 224 22.67 -24.83 -13.34
C LEU A 224 21.74 -24.83 -12.10
N ASP A 225 20.54 -24.25 -12.22
CA ASP A 225 19.43 -24.35 -11.27
C ASP A 225 18.94 -25.79 -11.06
N SER A 226 18.99 -26.63 -12.10
CA SER A 226 18.54 -28.02 -12.03
C SER A 226 19.53 -29.00 -11.39
N ILE A 227 20.73 -28.55 -10.99
CA ILE A 227 21.76 -29.35 -10.33
C ILE A 227 21.75 -28.99 -8.82
N PRO A 228 21.16 -29.80 -7.94
CA PRO A 228 20.84 -29.38 -6.57
C PRO A 228 22.05 -28.97 -5.74
N ASP A 229 23.18 -29.65 -5.94
CA ASP A 229 24.41 -29.49 -5.16
C ASP A 229 25.23 -28.23 -5.56
N LEU A 230 24.81 -27.48 -6.58
CA LEU A 230 25.43 -26.19 -6.95
C LEU A 230 24.84 -24.99 -6.20
N GLU A 231 23.68 -25.15 -5.54
CA GLU A 231 22.99 -24.12 -4.75
C GLU A 231 22.86 -22.75 -5.46
N LEU A 232 22.54 -22.72 -6.77
CA LEU A 232 22.57 -21.50 -7.60
C LEU A 232 21.76 -20.32 -7.03
N VAL A 233 20.66 -20.62 -6.32
CA VAL A 233 19.81 -19.65 -5.62
C VAL A 233 20.58 -18.74 -4.65
N THR A 234 21.72 -19.19 -4.11
CA THR A 234 22.59 -18.39 -3.22
C THR A 234 23.17 -17.15 -3.92
N TYR A 235 23.41 -17.23 -5.23
CA TYR A 235 23.95 -16.16 -6.07
C TYR A 235 22.87 -15.41 -6.86
N LEU A 236 21.59 -15.71 -6.64
CA LEU A 236 20.47 -15.13 -7.37
C LEU A 236 20.48 -13.58 -7.45
N PRO A 237 20.82 -12.80 -6.40
CA PRO A 237 20.90 -11.34 -6.48
C PRO A 237 21.83 -10.83 -7.60
N GLU A 238 22.90 -11.56 -7.91
CA GLU A 238 23.93 -11.14 -8.85
C GLU A 238 23.45 -11.08 -10.31
N PHE A 239 22.34 -11.77 -10.64
CA PHE A 239 21.78 -11.82 -11.99
C PHE A 239 20.25 -11.61 -12.08
N LEU A 240 19.51 -11.62 -10.97
CA LEU A 240 18.04 -11.46 -10.94
C LEU A 240 17.56 -10.19 -11.66
N GLY A 241 18.24 -9.05 -11.46
CA GLY A 241 17.90 -7.79 -12.13
C GLY A 241 18.07 -7.82 -13.66
N GLY A 242 18.90 -8.73 -14.18
CA GLY A 242 18.99 -8.99 -15.62
C GLY A 242 17.87 -9.88 -16.14
N LEU A 243 17.41 -10.86 -15.35
CA LEU A 243 16.26 -11.70 -15.68
C LEU A 243 14.95 -10.90 -15.75
N PHE A 244 14.70 -9.97 -14.81
CA PHE A 244 13.55 -9.06 -14.95
C PHE A 244 13.58 -8.26 -16.27
N ARG A 245 14.78 -7.86 -16.71
CA ARG A 245 15.02 -7.17 -17.99
C ARG A 245 14.93 -8.07 -19.24
N PHE A 246 14.72 -9.37 -19.07
CA PHE A 246 14.44 -10.34 -20.13
C PHE A 246 12.95 -10.70 -20.24
N LEU A 247 12.12 -10.39 -19.23
CA LEU A 247 10.65 -10.49 -19.36
C LEU A 247 10.16 -9.52 -20.44
N SER A 248 10.66 -8.29 -20.42
CA SER A 248 10.34 -7.20 -21.35
C SER A 248 11.00 -7.33 -22.74
N ASP A 249 11.44 -8.54 -23.13
CA ASP A 249 12.03 -8.78 -24.45
C ASP A 249 10.94 -8.87 -25.54
N PRO A 250 11.10 -8.23 -26.71
CA PRO A 250 10.13 -8.35 -27.81
C PRO A 250 10.03 -9.77 -28.38
N ASN A 251 10.99 -10.66 -28.11
CA ASN A 251 10.90 -12.07 -28.44
C ASN A 251 10.19 -12.86 -27.32
N ARG A 252 8.97 -13.33 -27.62
CA ARG A 252 8.16 -14.18 -26.76
C ARG A 252 8.91 -15.41 -26.21
N ASP A 253 9.82 -16.00 -26.97
CA ASP A 253 10.56 -17.19 -26.53
C ASP A 253 11.54 -16.87 -25.38
N VAL A 254 12.08 -15.64 -25.36
CA VAL A 254 12.91 -15.13 -24.25
C VAL A 254 12.04 -14.92 -23.02
N HIS A 255 10.89 -14.25 -23.15
CA HIS A 255 9.94 -14.06 -22.04
C HIS A 255 9.50 -15.41 -21.45
N VAL A 256 9.06 -16.37 -22.27
CA VAL A 256 8.53 -17.67 -21.81
C VAL A 256 9.61 -18.47 -21.09
N ALA A 257 10.85 -18.49 -21.62
CA ALA A 257 11.97 -19.13 -20.93
C ALA A 257 12.29 -18.42 -19.58
N THR A 258 12.26 -17.08 -19.57
CA THR A 258 12.62 -16.27 -18.40
C THR A 258 11.61 -16.41 -17.25
N SER A 259 10.31 -16.26 -17.52
CA SER A 259 9.26 -16.46 -16.49
C SER A 259 9.30 -17.90 -15.96
N GLY A 260 9.53 -18.90 -16.81
CA GLY A 260 9.74 -20.28 -16.38
C GLY A 260 11.01 -20.50 -15.52
N ALA A 261 12.08 -19.71 -15.72
CA ALA A 261 13.26 -19.76 -14.85
C ALA A 261 12.99 -19.09 -13.49
N LEU A 262 12.34 -17.91 -13.50
CA LEU A 262 11.94 -17.21 -12.27
C LEU A 262 10.95 -18.03 -11.42
N GLU A 263 10.03 -18.77 -12.04
CA GLU A 263 9.11 -19.68 -11.35
C GLU A 263 9.82 -20.86 -10.67
N ARG A 264 10.94 -21.36 -11.22
CA ARG A 264 11.77 -22.39 -10.58
C ARG A 264 12.46 -21.84 -9.33
N PHE A 265 13.21 -20.74 -9.45
CA PHE A 265 13.86 -20.09 -8.30
C PHE A 265 12.85 -19.78 -7.19
N LEU A 266 11.70 -19.19 -7.52
CA LEU A 266 10.64 -18.89 -6.56
C LEU A 266 10.07 -20.15 -5.89
N SER A 267 9.94 -21.25 -6.63
CA SER A 267 9.52 -22.55 -6.10
C SER A 267 10.59 -23.20 -5.22
N GLU A 268 11.87 -22.97 -5.50
CA GLU A 268 12.98 -23.47 -4.69
C GLU A 268 13.15 -22.67 -3.39
N ILE A 269 13.07 -21.34 -3.44
CA ILE A 269 13.05 -20.47 -2.25
C ILE A 269 11.91 -20.90 -1.31
N LYS A 270 10.72 -21.21 -1.84
CA LYS A 270 9.61 -21.82 -1.07
C LYS A 270 9.93 -23.20 -0.51
N ARG A 271 10.72 -24.04 -1.20
CA ARG A 271 11.14 -25.38 -0.73
C ARG A 271 12.10 -25.24 0.45
N ILE A 272 13.19 -24.50 0.26
CA ILE A 272 14.24 -24.24 1.26
C ILE A 272 13.63 -23.59 2.51
N SER A 273 12.78 -22.57 2.34
CA SER A 273 12.17 -21.87 3.48
C SER A 273 11.22 -22.75 4.28
N ARG A 274 10.46 -23.66 3.63
CA ARG A 274 9.63 -24.66 4.33
C ARG A 274 10.47 -25.67 5.10
N ILE A 275 11.58 -26.14 4.53
CA ILE A 275 12.54 -27.02 5.23
C ILE A 275 13.10 -26.32 6.47
N LYS A 276 13.62 -25.10 6.33
CA LYS A 276 14.15 -24.28 7.44
C LYS A 276 13.11 -24.04 8.54
N LYS A 277 11.86 -23.71 8.17
CA LYS A 277 10.75 -23.51 9.13
C LYS A 277 10.41 -24.80 9.88
N GLY A 278 10.29 -25.94 9.17
CA GLY A 278 10.04 -27.25 9.78
C GLY A 278 11.14 -27.69 10.76
N ILE A 279 12.41 -27.43 10.44
CA ILE A 279 13.56 -27.69 11.32
C ILE A 279 13.57 -26.74 12.53
N GLN A 280 13.18 -25.47 12.35
CA GLN A 280 13.04 -24.53 13.47
C GLN A 280 11.92 -24.96 14.42
N ASP A 281 10.79 -25.43 13.90
CA ASP A 281 9.63 -25.86 14.69
C ASP A 281 9.84 -27.23 15.34
N SER A 282 10.58 -28.16 14.72
CA SER A 282 11.00 -29.42 15.36
C SER A 282 12.01 -29.18 16.50
N ARG A 283 12.93 -28.22 16.34
CA ARG A 283 13.81 -27.76 17.44
C ARG A 283 13.00 -27.13 18.59
N LYS A 284 11.98 -26.32 18.30
CA LYS A 284 11.05 -25.75 19.32
C LYS A 284 10.23 -26.85 20.03
N SER A 285 9.72 -27.85 19.32
CA SER A 285 8.90 -28.90 19.92
C SER A 285 9.73 -29.86 20.78
N LYS A 286 10.94 -30.24 20.33
CA LYS A 286 11.91 -31.04 21.10
C LYS A 286 12.38 -30.31 22.37
N SER A 287 12.52 -28.98 22.32
CA SER A 287 12.76 -28.13 23.50
C SER A 287 11.58 -28.12 24.48
N ARG A 288 10.33 -28.14 23.99
CA ARG A 288 9.14 -28.16 24.85
C ARG A 288 8.87 -29.52 25.50
N SER A 289 9.22 -30.64 24.85
CA SER A 289 8.96 -31.98 25.40
C SER A 289 9.94 -32.37 26.51
N ASP A 290 11.21 -31.99 26.43
CA ASP A 290 12.22 -32.30 27.44
C ASP A 290 11.97 -31.56 28.77
N GLY A 291 11.47 -30.32 28.69
CA GLY A 291 11.07 -29.53 29.87
C GLY A 291 9.87 -30.08 30.66
N GLY A 292 9.13 -31.05 30.11
CA GLY A 292 7.88 -31.55 30.71
C GLY A 292 8.03 -32.63 31.78
N LYS A 293 9.14 -33.37 31.84
CA LYS A 293 9.26 -34.59 32.67
C LYS A 293 9.64 -34.36 34.14
N ARG A 294 8.86 -33.53 34.85
CA ARG A 294 8.85 -33.49 36.33
C ARG A 294 7.56 -32.85 36.91
N LYS A 295 6.55 -33.69 37.22
CA LYS A 295 5.96 -33.88 38.59
C LYS A 295 4.48 -34.35 38.60
N ARG A 296 4.28 -35.59 39.05
CA ARG A 296 3.05 -36.22 39.61
C ARG A 296 1.78 -36.38 38.75
N SER A 297 1.32 -37.64 38.75
CA SER A 297 -0.08 -38.09 38.69
C SER A 297 -0.92 -37.62 39.89
N ASP A 298 -2.24 -37.47 39.73
CA ASP A 298 -3.29 -38.38 40.25
C ASP A 298 -4.71 -37.96 39.76
N SER A 299 -5.72 -38.85 39.82
CA SER A 299 -7.16 -38.69 39.41
C SER A 299 -7.42 -38.26 37.94
N THR A 300 -8.29 -38.84 37.10
CA THR A 300 -9.50 -39.71 37.19
C THR A 300 -10.83 -38.98 37.43
N ASP A 301 -11.82 -39.28 36.56
CA ASP A 301 -13.23 -38.83 36.49
C ASP A 301 -13.50 -37.32 36.24
N SER A 302 -14.58 -36.90 35.55
CA SER A 302 -15.76 -37.65 35.02
C SER A 302 -16.06 -37.35 33.53
N GLU A 303 -16.93 -38.18 32.94
CA GLU A 303 -17.41 -38.13 31.54
C GLU A 303 -18.46 -37.04 31.24
N SER A 304 -18.79 -36.96 29.93
CA SER A 304 -20.05 -36.55 29.26
C SER A 304 -19.97 -35.29 28.40
N GLY A 305 -20.47 -35.29 27.16
CA GLY A 305 -21.07 -36.39 26.35
C GLY A 305 -21.86 -35.83 25.16
N LEU A 306 -22.32 -36.69 24.24
CA LEU A 306 -22.93 -36.37 22.93
C LEU A 306 -21.85 -35.95 21.88
N ASP A 307 -21.60 -36.66 20.77
CA ASP A 307 -22.46 -37.47 19.85
C ASP A 307 -23.50 -36.59 19.14
N GLU A 308 -23.86 -36.67 17.84
CA GLU A 308 -23.67 -37.58 16.68
C GLU A 308 -23.23 -36.70 15.45
N PHE A 309 -22.74 -37.11 14.26
CA PHE A 309 -22.29 -38.34 13.55
C PHE A 309 -21.27 -37.85 12.44
N GLU A 310 -20.35 -38.62 11.85
CA GLU A 310 -20.45 -39.65 10.76
C GLU A 310 -21.23 -39.19 9.50
N ASN A 311 -20.87 -39.46 8.23
CA ASN A 311 -19.78 -40.23 7.57
C ASN A 311 -19.72 -39.85 6.04
N ASP A 312 -18.88 -40.34 5.10
CA ASP A 312 -17.85 -41.41 5.06
C ASP A 312 -16.83 -41.19 3.89
N GLU A 313 -15.65 -41.84 3.98
CA GLU A 313 -14.80 -42.53 2.95
C GLU A 313 -14.57 -41.94 1.52
N GLU A 314 -13.66 -42.38 0.64
CA GLU A 314 -12.63 -43.45 0.57
C GLU A 314 -11.25 -42.79 0.28
N GLU A 315 -10.15 -43.08 0.99
CA GLU A 315 -9.23 -44.24 0.86
C GLU A 315 -8.15 -44.12 -0.26
N GLY A 316 -6.98 -44.74 -0.01
CA GLY A 316 -5.78 -44.61 -0.87
C GLY A 316 -4.47 -44.92 -0.14
N SER A 317 -4.50 -45.88 0.79
CA SER A 317 -3.42 -46.20 1.72
C SER A 317 -2.50 -47.33 1.21
N LEU A 318 -1.19 -47.24 1.48
CA LEU A 318 -0.27 -48.39 1.47
C LEU A 318 0.82 -48.23 2.55
N GLU A 319 0.52 -48.82 3.71
CA GLU A 319 1.41 -49.48 4.67
C GLU A 319 2.86 -48.97 4.83
N ALA A 320 3.13 -48.30 5.96
CA ALA A 320 4.47 -48.18 6.52
C ALA A 320 4.79 -49.40 7.40
N ASN A 321 5.94 -50.04 7.18
CA ASN A 321 6.39 -51.19 7.98
C ASN A 321 7.22 -50.71 9.19
N GLU A 322 6.77 -51.00 10.42
CA GLU A 322 7.45 -50.58 11.66
C GLU A 322 8.68 -51.45 11.99
N GLU A 323 9.85 -51.11 11.44
CA GLU A 323 11.13 -51.69 11.90
C GLU A 323 11.93 -50.73 12.80
N LYS A 324 11.82 -50.99 14.12
CA LYS A 324 12.81 -50.74 15.20
C LYS A 324 13.70 -49.49 15.09
N ALA A 325 13.39 -48.50 15.93
CA ALA A 325 14.31 -47.41 16.25
C ALA A 325 15.64 -47.93 16.85
N ALA A 326 16.74 -47.80 16.08
CA ALA A 326 18.10 -48.04 16.54
C ALA A 326 19.12 -47.20 15.73
N SER A 327 19.36 -45.95 16.17
CA SER A 327 20.52 -45.12 15.80
C SER A 327 20.76 -44.86 14.31
N SER A 328 20.09 -43.86 13.72
CA SER A 328 20.70 -43.04 12.66
C SER A 328 21.31 -41.76 13.26
N ASP A 329 22.33 -41.24 12.59
CA ASP A 329 22.87 -39.88 12.81
C ASP A 329 21.87 -38.80 12.33
N ASP A 330 22.25 -37.52 12.36
CA ASP A 330 21.51 -36.47 11.66
C ASP A 330 21.47 -36.75 10.15
N ASP A 331 20.37 -37.35 9.67
CA ASP A 331 20.05 -37.52 8.25
C ASP A 331 19.93 -36.13 7.59
N TRP A 332 21.04 -35.65 7.01
CA TRP A 332 21.16 -34.32 6.41
C TRP A 332 20.14 -34.10 5.29
N ILE A 333 19.33 -33.04 5.42
CA ILE A 333 18.27 -32.71 4.47
C ILE A 333 18.80 -31.72 3.42
N PRO A 334 18.81 -32.07 2.11
CA PRO A 334 19.28 -31.17 1.05
C PRO A 334 18.48 -29.87 1.00
N GLY A 335 19.15 -28.74 1.27
CA GLY A 335 18.52 -27.42 1.41
C GLY A 335 18.57 -26.83 2.82
N GLN A 336 19.09 -27.55 3.82
CA GLN A 336 19.04 -27.11 5.22
C GLN A 336 19.86 -25.85 5.52
N GLU A 337 21.09 -25.74 5.02
CA GLU A 337 22.02 -24.64 5.36
C GLU A 337 22.02 -23.49 4.32
N VAL A 338 21.57 -23.73 3.08
CA VAL A 338 21.59 -22.82 1.90
C VAL A 338 21.29 -21.34 2.23
N PRO A 339 22.26 -20.40 2.16
CA PRO A 339 22.02 -19.00 2.46
C PRO A 339 21.21 -18.30 1.35
N ILE A 340 20.04 -17.74 1.69
CA ILE A 340 19.23 -16.93 0.75
C ILE A 340 19.25 -15.49 1.25
N ASN A 341 19.75 -14.57 0.44
CA ASN A 341 19.78 -13.14 0.75
C ASN A 341 18.46 -12.47 0.35
N PHE A 342 17.44 -12.62 1.19
CA PHE A 342 16.12 -12.01 0.97
C PHE A 342 16.18 -10.47 0.83
N ASN A 343 17.13 -9.83 1.53
CA ASN A 343 17.26 -8.37 1.56
C ASN A 343 17.67 -7.80 0.19
N GLU A 344 18.74 -8.32 -0.42
CA GLU A 344 19.17 -7.91 -1.77
C GLU A 344 18.13 -8.26 -2.84
N ILE A 345 17.42 -9.39 -2.70
CA ILE A 345 16.31 -9.73 -3.60
C ILE A 345 15.19 -8.68 -3.48
N LEU A 346 14.83 -8.25 -2.27
CA LEU A 346 13.82 -7.21 -2.05
C LEU A 346 14.27 -5.81 -2.50
N GLU A 347 15.57 -5.50 -2.42
CA GLU A 347 16.12 -4.30 -3.08
C GLU A 347 15.92 -4.35 -4.60
N ILE A 348 16.24 -5.47 -5.25
CA ILE A 348 16.05 -5.65 -6.69
C ILE A 348 14.56 -5.59 -7.07
N LEU A 349 13.68 -6.25 -6.32
CA LEU A 349 12.23 -6.20 -6.54
C LEU A 349 11.69 -4.76 -6.40
N THR A 350 12.09 -4.03 -5.36
CA THR A 350 11.63 -2.63 -5.19
C THR A 350 12.24 -1.66 -6.22
N GLN A 351 13.45 -1.90 -6.70
CA GLN A 351 14.01 -1.15 -7.84
C GLN A 351 13.24 -1.40 -9.15
N ASN A 352 12.66 -2.60 -9.34
CA ASN A 352 11.76 -2.86 -10.47
C ASN A 352 10.39 -2.19 -10.31
N LEU A 353 9.88 -2.01 -9.08
CA LEU A 353 8.67 -1.19 -8.83
C LEU A 353 8.87 0.29 -9.18
N ASP A 354 10.06 0.84 -8.93
CA ASP A 354 10.44 2.21 -9.30
C ASP A 354 10.54 2.40 -10.85
N SER A 355 10.47 1.31 -11.65
CA SER A 355 10.66 1.36 -13.12
C SER A 355 9.38 1.72 -13.89
N GLN A 356 9.52 2.59 -14.90
CA GLN A 356 8.37 3.15 -15.62
C GLN A 356 7.88 2.24 -16.76
N PHE A 357 6.81 1.50 -16.46
CA PHE A 357 5.86 0.88 -17.42
C PHE A 357 6.35 -0.34 -18.23
N GLU A 358 6.77 -1.40 -17.56
CA GLU A 358 6.87 -2.74 -18.16
C GLU A 358 5.92 -3.72 -17.42
N GLU A 359 4.79 -4.05 -18.06
CA GLU A 359 3.63 -4.72 -17.42
C GLU A 359 3.96 -6.11 -16.84
N ASP A 360 4.68 -6.94 -17.59
CA ASP A 360 5.03 -8.30 -17.16
C ASP A 360 6.09 -8.31 -16.04
N SER A 361 7.04 -7.37 -16.07
CA SER A 361 8.04 -7.18 -15.01
C SER A 361 7.38 -6.75 -13.70
N LEU A 362 6.44 -5.80 -13.76
CA LEU A 362 5.62 -5.40 -12.61
C LEU A 362 4.76 -6.55 -12.07
N LEU A 363 4.19 -7.37 -12.95
CA LEU A 363 3.35 -8.51 -12.55
C LEU A 363 4.16 -9.57 -11.79
N GLU A 364 5.31 -10.01 -12.31
CA GLU A 364 6.16 -10.98 -11.61
C GLU A 364 6.79 -10.36 -10.35
N THR A 365 7.12 -9.07 -10.34
CA THR A 365 7.59 -8.36 -9.13
C THR A 365 6.54 -8.39 -8.02
N LEU A 366 5.29 -8.06 -8.34
CA LEU A 366 4.18 -8.13 -7.38
C LEU A 366 3.93 -9.57 -6.91
N ARG A 367 4.03 -10.56 -7.81
CA ARG A 367 3.91 -11.99 -7.47
C ARG A 367 4.97 -12.40 -6.44
N TRP A 368 6.24 -12.08 -6.67
CA TRP A 368 7.32 -12.41 -5.73
C TRP A 368 7.09 -11.76 -4.35
N ILE A 369 6.58 -10.52 -4.31
CA ILE A 369 6.27 -9.83 -3.05
C ILE A 369 5.13 -10.52 -2.26
N VAL A 370 4.09 -11.08 -2.91
CA VAL A 370 3.07 -11.89 -2.20
C VAL A 370 3.73 -13.08 -1.51
N GLU A 371 4.54 -13.82 -2.25
CA GLU A 371 5.15 -15.06 -1.76
C GLU A 371 6.19 -14.77 -0.66
N PHE A 372 6.88 -13.64 -0.73
CA PHE A 372 7.84 -13.22 0.31
C PHE A 372 7.12 -12.78 1.60
N LEU A 373 5.87 -12.30 1.53
CA LEU A 373 5.02 -12.09 2.71
C LEU A 373 4.53 -13.40 3.34
N ASP A 374 4.39 -14.48 2.57
CA ASP A 374 4.07 -15.82 3.11
C ASP A 374 5.31 -16.55 3.68
N ILE A 375 6.51 -16.17 3.21
CA ILE A 375 7.80 -16.82 3.55
C ILE A 375 8.52 -16.12 4.73
N CYS A 376 8.74 -14.81 4.62
CA CYS A 376 9.63 -14.00 5.47
C CYS A 376 9.11 -12.54 5.61
N PRO A 377 7.86 -12.33 6.05
CA PRO A 377 7.22 -11.01 6.03
C PRO A 377 7.95 -9.94 6.85
N GLU A 378 8.70 -10.34 7.88
CA GLU A 378 9.60 -9.47 8.64
C GLU A 378 10.68 -8.78 7.78
N GLU A 379 11.23 -9.45 6.77
CA GLU A 379 12.20 -8.86 5.82
C GLU A 379 11.52 -7.91 4.82
N VAL A 380 10.20 -8.03 4.62
CA VAL A 380 9.42 -7.18 3.71
C VAL A 380 9.02 -5.85 4.36
N LEU A 381 8.91 -5.78 5.70
CA LEU A 381 8.49 -4.57 6.42
C LEU A 381 9.31 -3.30 6.12
N PRO A 382 10.67 -3.32 6.06
CA PRO A 382 11.47 -2.14 5.72
C PRO A 382 11.14 -1.55 4.34
N PHE A 383 10.70 -2.41 3.42
CA PHE A 383 10.38 -2.05 2.03
C PHE A 383 8.93 -1.57 1.86
N ALA A 384 8.05 -1.80 2.85
CA ALA A 384 6.64 -1.45 2.78
C ALA A 384 6.36 0.01 2.34
N PRO A 385 7.11 1.06 2.76
CA PRO A 385 6.89 2.43 2.28
C PRO A 385 7.09 2.62 0.77
N LYS A 386 8.04 1.88 0.16
CA LYS A 386 8.27 1.86 -1.30
C LYS A 386 7.23 1.01 -2.02
N ILE A 387 6.91 -0.15 -1.45
CA ILE A 387 5.91 -1.08 -2.01
C ILE A 387 4.55 -0.36 -2.10
N LEU A 388 4.07 0.25 -1.02
CA LEU A 388 2.79 0.98 -0.98
C LEU A 388 2.69 2.10 -2.03
N ALA A 389 3.78 2.81 -2.29
CA ALA A 389 3.82 3.92 -3.26
C ALA A 389 3.51 3.48 -4.70
N HIS A 390 3.90 2.25 -5.08
CA HIS A 390 3.67 1.70 -6.43
C HIS A 390 2.49 0.72 -6.48
N LEU A 391 2.25 0.02 -5.39
CA LEU A 391 1.17 -0.95 -5.21
C LEU A 391 -0.22 -0.33 -5.33
N LEU A 392 -0.46 0.79 -4.64
CA LEU A 392 -1.79 1.39 -4.59
C LEU A 392 -2.19 2.07 -5.92
N PRO A 393 -1.26 2.63 -6.72
CA PRO A 393 -1.49 2.91 -8.14
C PRO A 393 -1.75 1.64 -8.98
N ALA A 394 -0.99 0.56 -8.79
CA ALA A 394 -1.18 -0.69 -9.54
C ALA A 394 -2.57 -1.33 -9.31
N MET A 395 -3.18 -1.13 -8.13
CA MET A 395 -4.58 -1.50 -7.85
C MET A 395 -5.62 -0.73 -8.69
N ALA A 396 -5.25 0.34 -9.40
CA ALA A 396 -6.10 1.06 -10.34
C ALA A 396 -5.80 0.73 -11.82
N SER A 397 -4.88 -0.21 -12.09
CA SER A 397 -4.47 -0.59 -13.44
C SER A 397 -5.63 -1.15 -14.28
N SER A 398 -5.60 -0.82 -15.58
CA SER A 398 -6.43 -1.43 -16.61
C SER A 398 -6.19 -2.93 -16.80
N VAL A 399 -5.02 -3.43 -16.39
CA VAL A 399 -4.64 -4.84 -16.52
C VAL A 399 -5.15 -5.66 -15.33
N GLU A 400 -5.98 -6.65 -15.63
CA GLU A 400 -6.62 -7.52 -14.62
C GLU A 400 -5.62 -8.25 -13.73
N SER A 401 -4.59 -8.87 -14.32
CA SER A 401 -3.57 -9.65 -13.59
C SER A 401 -2.77 -8.77 -12.62
N ILE A 402 -2.29 -7.61 -13.07
CA ILE A 402 -1.57 -6.63 -12.23
C ILE A 402 -2.48 -6.17 -11.09
N ARG A 403 -3.74 -5.83 -11.38
CA ARG A 403 -4.69 -5.39 -10.35
C ARG A 403 -4.98 -6.47 -9.31
N GLN A 404 -5.10 -7.73 -9.73
CA GLN A 404 -5.30 -8.86 -8.82
C GLN A 404 -4.04 -9.17 -7.99
N ALA A 405 -2.84 -9.11 -8.57
CA ALA A 405 -1.58 -9.27 -7.85
C ALA A 405 -1.39 -8.16 -6.81
N ALA A 406 -1.64 -6.90 -7.20
CA ALA A 406 -1.60 -5.75 -6.31
C ALA A 406 -2.64 -5.85 -5.18
N ALA A 407 -3.87 -6.29 -5.48
CA ALA A 407 -4.88 -6.52 -4.46
C ALA A 407 -4.45 -7.60 -3.43
N ARG A 408 -3.76 -8.67 -3.86
CA ARG A 408 -3.21 -9.69 -2.96
C ARG A 408 -2.11 -9.14 -2.06
N VAL A 409 -1.08 -8.49 -2.60
CA VAL A 409 -0.01 -7.87 -1.79
C VAL A 409 -0.61 -6.87 -0.80
N ASN A 410 -1.57 -6.06 -1.21
CA ASN A 410 -2.26 -5.10 -0.34
C ASN A 410 -2.95 -5.80 0.83
N THR A 411 -3.68 -6.90 0.58
CA THR A 411 -4.35 -7.66 1.64
C THR A 411 -3.34 -8.34 2.57
N SER A 412 -2.38 -9.11 2.05
CA SER A 412 -1.38 -9.83 2.87
C SER A 412 -0.53 -8.86 3.71
N LEU A 413 -0.10 -7.72 3.14
CA LEU A 413 0.65 -6.70 3.88
C LEU A 413 -0.22 -6.01 4.95
N MET A 414 -1.49 -5.73 4.66
CA MET A 414 -2.42 -5.13 5.63
C MET A 414 -2.69 -6.09 6.79
N GLU A 415 -2.98 -7.36 6.50
CA GLU A 415 -3.24 -8.41 7.49
C GLU A 415 -2.01 -8.68 8.35
N TYR A 416 -0.82 -8.78 7.74
CA TYR A 416 0.43 -8.92 8.50
C TYR A 416 0.69 -7.71 9.40
N VAL A 417 0.60 -6.48 8.88
CA VAL A 417 0.82 -5.27 9.68
C VAL A 417 -0.19 -5.14 10.81
N VAL A 418 -1.43 -5.60 10.64
CA VAL A 418 -2.45 -5.69 11.72
C VAL A 418 -2.14 -6.81 12.71
N SER A 419 -1.59 -7.95 12.28
CA SER A 419 -1.26 -9.11 13.14
C SER A 419 -0.10 -8.85 14.11
N LEU A 420 0.81 -7.95 13.76
CA LEU A 420 1.91 -7.48 14.62
C LEU A 420 1.32 -6.83 15.89
N SER A 421 1.34 -7.58 17.00
CA SER A 421 0.66 -7.25 18.24
C SER A 421 1.07 -5.90 18.83
N GLU A 422 0.16 -5.29 19.60
CA GLU A 422 0.40 -4.04 20.30
C GLU A 422 1.62 -4.14 21.24
N GLU A 423 2.49 -3.12 21.20
CA GLU A 423 3.39 -2.84 22.33
C GLU A 423 2.51 -2.52 23.55
N VAL A 424 2.39 -3.48 24.48
CA VAL A 424 1.52 -3.38 25.66
C VAL A 424 1.76 -2.03 26.35
N PRO A 425 0.73 -1.16 26.47
CA PRO A 425 0.87 0.10 27.17
C PRO A 425 1.34 -0.17 28.60
N PRO A 426 2.37 0.54 29.12
CA PRO A 426 2.85 0.31 30.48
C PRO A 426 1.78 0.76 31.49
N GLU A 427 0.95 -0.19 31.94
CA GLU A 427 -0.15 0.08 32.86
C GLU A 427 0.36 0.55 34.23
N ASN A 428 -0.17 1.69 34.66
CA ASN A 428 -0.57 1.97 36.04
C ASN A 428 0.44 1.64 37.18
N VAL A 429 1.65 2.21 37.12
CA VAL A 429 2.47 2.39 38.35
C VAL A 429 2.05 3.69 39.07
N SER A 430 0.80 3.72 39.54
CA SER A 430 0.25 4.82 40.34
C SER A 430 0.42 4.56 41.84
N THR A 431 1.37 5.26 42.46
CA THR A 431 1.32 5.83 43.85
C THR A 431 0.77 4.96 45.00
N ALA A 432 1.42 4.76 46.16
CA ALA A 432 2.64 5.31 46.79
C ALA A 432 2.87 4.47 48.10
N PRO A 433 3.58 4.89 49.19
CA PRO A 433 4.54 6.00 49.36
C PRO A 433 5.89 5.62 50.02
N SER A 434 6.84 6.56 49.89
CA SER A 434 8.17 6.68 50.50
C SER A 434 8.45 6.07 51.89
N THR A 435 9.67 5.54 52.06
CA THR A 435 10.42 5.54 53.35
C THR A 435 11.90 5.91 53.17
N SER A 436 12.22 7.22 53.15
CA SER A 436 13.61 7.72 53.23
C SER A 436 13.77 8.79 54.32
N ARG A 437 13.49 8.42 55.57
CA ARG A 437 13.78 9.24 56.76
C ARG A 437 14.27 8.40 57.94
N ASN A 438 15.59 8.38 58.13
CA ASN A 438 16.30 8.45 59.41
C ASN A 438 17.81 8.59 59.10
N SER A 439 18.54 9.60 59.59
CA SER A 439 18.16 10.68 60.51
C SER A 439 18.99 11.94 60.29
N THR A 440 18.33 13.11 60.44
CA THR A 440 18.90 14.42 60.86
C THR A 440 20.02 15.08 60.01
N SER A 441 20.03 16.40 59.78
CA SER A 441 19.09 17.46 60.17
C SER A 441 19.39 18.79 59.44
N THR A 442 18.39 19.69 59.37
CA THR A 442 18.47 21.16 59.23
C THR A 442 19.13 21.77 57.97
N ALA A 443 18.68 22.91 57.41
CA ALA A 443 17.42 23.67 57.54
C ALA A 443 17.39 24.86 56.55
N ARG A 444 16.17 25.31 56.15
CA ARG A 444 15.82 26.72 55.82
C ARG A 444 16.43 27.36 54.53
N GLU A 445 15.83 28.38 53.90
CA GLU A 445 14.44 28.92 53.92
C GLU A 445 14.11 29.68 52.61
N THR A 446 12.91 29.44 52.07
CA THR A 446 11.95 30.39 51.40
C THR A 446 12.30 31.37 50.25
N THR A 447 11.25 31.54 49.43
CA THR A 447 10.75 32.76 48.73
C THR A 447 11.38 33.25 47.42
N ASP A 448 10.46 33.63 46.52
CA ASP A 448 10.63 34.46 45.34
C ASP A 448 11.27 35.83 45.67
N ASN A 449 11.85 36.52 44.68
CA ASN A 449 11.11 37.54 43.89
C ASN A 449 12.05 38.51 43.13
N ASP A 450 11.59 38.95 41.96
CA ASP A 450 11.82 40.27 41.32
C ASP A 450 13.20 40.76 40.80
N ARG A 451 13.10 41.45 39.66
CA ARG A 451 13.87 42.64 39.20
C ARG A 451 15.42 42.73 39.22
N SER A 452 15.95 42.64 37.98
CA SER A 452 16.53 43.78 37.23
C SER A 452 17.94 44.36 37.52
N GLN A 453 18.57 44.73 36.41
CA GLN A 453 19.58 45.79 36.22
C GLN A 453 21.01 45.60 36.79
N SER A 454 21.88 45.16 35.86
CA SER A 454 23.04 45.93 35.38
C SER A 454 24.36 45.82 36.20
N ASN A 455 25.54 46.18 35.67
CA ASN A 455 25.85 46.92 34.43
C ASN A 455 27.25 46.57 33.87
N SER A 456 27.62 47.15 32.72
CA SER A 456 28.97 47.17 32.07
C SER A 456 29.52 45.82 31.54
N THR A 457 30.19 45.73 30.39
CA THR A 457 30.46 46.72 29.31
C THR A 457 30.67 46.01 27.97
N HIS A 458 30.19 46.64 26.87
CA HIS A 458 30.78 46.73 25.51
C HIS A 458 31.54 45.56 24.83
N ARG A 459 31.46 45.34 23.50
CA ARG A 459 30.67 45.94 22.38
C ARG A 459 31.02 45.22 21.06
N GLY A 460 30.03 44.92 20.22
CA GLY A 460 30.21 44.37 18.85
C GLY A 460 30.01 42.85 18.79
N SER A 461 29.24 42.23 17.86
CA SER A 461 28.84 42.57 16.47
C SER A 461 29.99 42.44 15.46
N LEU A 462 29.88 41.76 14.31
CA LEU A 462 28.85 40.85 13.74
C LEU A 462 29.51 40.07 12.58
N THR A 463 28.82 39.06 12.01
CA THR A 463 29.24 38.26 10.82
C THR A 463 30.52 37.42 11.03
N GLY A 464 30.80 36.37 10.24
CA GLY A 464 29.99 35.70 9.22
C GLY A 464 30.86 34.90 8.24
N SER A 465 30.21 34.28 7.26
CA SER A 465 30.79 33.50 6.14
C SER A 465 31.27 32.07 6.44
N LYS A 466 30.89 31.22 5.49
CA LYS A 466 31.32 29.83 5.25
C LYS A 466 32.80 29.79 4.87
N GLU A 467 33.45 28.64 5.05
CA GLU A 467 34.15 27.98 3.94
C GLU A 467 34.29 26.47 4.15
N LEU A 468 34.80 25.74 3.15
CA LEU A 468 34.74 24.28 3.02
C LEU A 468 36.07 23.56 3.33
N GLU A 469 35.95 22.25 3.54
CA GLU A 469 36.92 21.18 3.20
C GLU A 469 38.43 21.34 3.46
N ALA A 470 38.97 20.44 4.30
CA ALA A 470 40.20 19.71 3.96
C ALA A 470 40.28 18.36 4.69
N LYS A 471 40.76 17.31 4.00
CA LYS A 471 41.00 15.97 4.55
C LYS A 471 42.35 15.91 5.29
N ARG A 472 42.47 15.10 6.36
CA ARG A 472 43.75 14.48 6.74
C ARG A 472 43.62 13.26 7.65
N PHE A 473 44.08 12.10 7.18
CA PHE A 473 44.65 11.03 8.01
C PHE A 473 46.11 11.39 8.33
N PRO A 474 46.65 11.02 9.51
CA PRO A 474 47.37 9.73 9.68
C PRO A 474 47.09 9.09 11.07
N ASP A 475 47.67 7.96 11.50
CA ASP A 475 48.11 6.69 10.87
C ASP A 475 48.41 5.71 12.04
N ALA A 476 48.65 4.42 11.79
CA ALA A 476 48.66 3.37 12.82
C ALA A 476 50.01 3.17 13.56
N THR A 477 49.92 2.66 14.80
CA THR A 477 51.00 1.92 15.47
C THR A 477 50.39 0.71 16.20
N ALA A 478 51.00 -0.47 16.07
CA ALA A 478 50.43 -1.75 16.51
C ALA A 478 51.39 -2.56 17.43
N GLN A 479 51.01 -3.82 17.73
CA GLN A 479 51.69 -4.87 18.52
C GLN A 479 51.42 -4.86 20.05
N PRO A 480 51.61 -6.01 20.76
CA PRO A 480 50.94 -7.29 20.54
C PRO A 480 50.36 -7.93 21.84
N PRO A 481 49.61 -9.04 21.81
CA PRO A 481 48.74 -9.46 22.93
C PRO A 481 49.25 -10.61 23.81
N THR A 482 48.81 -10.64 25.08
CA THR A 482 48.75 -11.83 25.95
C THR A 482 47.57 -11.72 26.93
N GLY A 483 46.71 -12.74 27.07
CA GLY A 483 45.67 -12.78 28.12
C GLY A 483 44.37 -13.49 27.75
N ARG A 484 44.35 -14.82 27.82
CA ARG A 484 43.18 -15.68 27.53
C ARG A 484 42.25 -15.79 28.74
N SER A 485 40.97 -15.40 28.64
CA SER A 485 39.90 -15.84 29.58
C SER A 485 38.47 -15.61 29.06
N THR A 486 37.69 -16.70 29.07
CA THR A 486 36.22 -16.79 29.23
C THR A 486 35.32 -15.73 28.57
N MET A 487 34.66 -16.11 27.46
CA MET A 487 33.46 -15.41 26.99
C MET A 487 32.23 -15.79 27.84
N SER A 488 31.50 -14.80 28.34
CA SER A 488 30.10 -14.94 28.76
C SER A 488 29.17 -14.71 27.56
N PRO A 489 28.05 -15.45 27.41
CA PRO A 489 27.13 -15.23 26.30
C PRO A 489 26.45 -13.86 26.44
N THR A 490 26.71 -12.95 25.50
CA THR A 490 25.92 -11.73 25.33
C THR A 490 24.50 -12.11 24.88
N PRO A 491 23.44 -11.56 25.49
CA PRO A 491 22.08 -11.82 25.03
C PRO A 491 21.90 -11.26 23.62
N ASN A 492 21.22 -12.03 22.75
CA ASN A 492 20.88 -11.58 21.41
C ASN A 492 20.11 -10.26 21.49
N LYS A 493 20.66 -9.19 20.91
CA LYS A 493 19.85 -8.08 20.43
C LYS A 493 19.06 -8.59 19.22
N GLN A 494 17.85 -9.08 19.47
CA GLN A 494 16.85 -9.14 18.40
C GLN A 494 16.59 -7.70 17.96
N THR A 495 17.14 -7.32 16.81
CA THR A 495 16.74 -6.10 16.10
C THR A 495 15.31 -6.29 15.65
N THR A 496 14.37 -5.79 16.45
CA THR A 496 12.95 -5.78 16.12
C THR A 496 12.76 -4.93 14.87
N VAL A 497 12.47 -5.58 13.75
CA VAL A 497 12.17 -4.93 12.48
C VAL A 497 10.76 -4.33 12.58
N ASP A 498 10.66 -3.13 13.17
CA ASP A 498 9.41 -2.37 13.21
C ASP A 498 9.22 -1.62 11.87
N LEU A 499 7.97 -1.37 11.53
CA LEU A 499 7.61 -0.63 10.32
C LEU A 499 8.06 0.83 10.44
N ASP A 500 8.65 1.41 9.39
CA ASP A 500 8.84 2.87 9.33
C ASP A 500 7.48 3.55 9.05
N TYR A 501 6.75 3.84 10.13
CA TYR A 501 5.49 4.57 10.09
C TYR A 501 5.64 5.97 9.48
N ALA A 502 6.80 6.63 9.61
CA ALA A 502 6.99 7.99 9.09
C ALA A 502 7.17 7.98 7.56
N ALA A 503 8.01 7.08 7.03
CA ALA A 503 8.13 6.87 5.59
C ALA A 503 6.82 6.35 4.99
N ALA A 504 6.14 5.41 5.64
CA ALA A 504 4.85 4.88 5.17
C ALA A 504 3.78 5.98 5.10
N VAL A 505 3.61 6.79 6.15
CA VAL A 505 2.66 7.91 6.17
C VAL A 505 3.00 8.94 5.09
N ASN A 506 4.29 9.22 4.85
CA ASN A 506 4.71 10.13 3.77
C ASN A 506 4.34 9.59 2.38
N SER A 507 4.67 8.33 2.06
CA SER A 507 4.27 7.67 0.80
C SER A 507 2.76 7.70 0.60
N LEU A 508 1.99 7.40 1.65
CA LEU A 508 0.52 7.40 1.62
C LEU A 508 -0.07 8.81 1.44
N THR A 509 0.57 9.84 2.02
CA THR A 509 0.14 11.24 1.86
C THR A 509 0.40 11.75 0.43
N LEU A 510 1.53 11.36 -0.19
CA LEU A 510 1.83 11.72 -1.58
C LEU A 510 0.81 11.13 -2.58
N LEU A 511 0.26 9.94 -2.28
CA LEU A 511 -0.77 9.30 -3.09
C LEU A 511 -2.11 10.05 -3.13
N PHE A 512 -2.35 11.05 -2.27
CA PHE A 512 -3.52 11.93 -2.38
C PHE A 512 -3.51 12.77 -3.67
N LEU A 513 -2.35 12.89 -4.34
CA LEU A 513 -2.21 13.60 -5.62
C LEU A 513 -2.40 12.68 -6.84
N ASN A 514 -2.71 11.38 -6.65
CA ASN A 514 -2.92 10.43 -7.75
C ASN A 514 -4.30 10.60 -8.40
N ASP A 515 -4.38 10.57 -9.73
CA ASP A 515 -5.63 10.76 -10.49
C ASP A 515 -6.72 9.72 -10.16
N HIS A 516 -6.35 8.48 -9.82
CA HIS A 516 -7.29 7.39 -9.58
C HIS A 516 -7.94 7.45 -8.18
N GLU A 517 -9.26 7.59 -8.15
CA GLU A 517 -10.07 7.59 -6.91
C GLU A 517 -9.77 6.36 -6.04
N ALA A 518 -9.68 5.16 -6.64
CA ALA A 518 -9.41 3.91 -5.93
C ALA A 518 -8.08 3.96 -5.15
N THR A 519 -7.03 4.54 -5.74
CA THR A 519 -5.72 4.71 -5.11
C THR A 519 -5.78 5.68 -3.93
N ARG A 520 -6.49 6.81 -4.08
CA ARG A 520 -6.68 7.79 -2.98
C ARG A 520 -7.50 7.20 -1.83
N VAL A 521 -8.58 6.47 -2.14
CA VAL A 521 -9.40 5.73 -1.16
C VAL A 521 -8.59 4.66 -0.44
N ALA A 522 -7.73 3.93 -1.16
CA ALA A 522 -6.85 2.91 -0.56
C ALA A 522 -5.81 3.54 0.38
N ALA A 523 -5.18 4.65 -0.02
CA ALA A 523 -4.20 5.35 0.81
C ALA A 523 -4.81 5.88 2.12
N LEU A 524 -6.00 6.47 2.07
CA LEU A 524 -6.76 6.88 3.27
C LEU A 524 -7.16 5.68 4.15
N THR A 525 -7.43 4.52 3.55
CA THR A 525 -7.77 3.29 4.28
C THR A 525 -6.54 2.72 5.02
N TRP A 526 -5.36 2.77 4.41
CA TRP A 526 -4.09 2.46 5.06
C TRP A 526 -3.79 3.39 6.23
N LEU A 527 -3.92 4.71 6.05
CA LEU A 527 -3.72 5.68 7.13
C LEU A 527 -4.72 5.48 8.28
N LEU A 528 -5.98 5.12 7.98
CA LEU A 528 -6.99 4.77 8.98
C LEU A 528 -6.59 3.55 9.81
N MET A 529 -6.02 2.50 9.18
CA MET A 529 -5.50 1.31 9.87
C MET A 529 -4.28 1.65 10.71
N LEU A 530 -3.26 2.30 10.13
CA LEU A 530 -2.03 2.67 10.84
C LEU A 530 -2.31 3.54 12.06
N HIS A 531 -3.25 4.50 11.95
CA HIS A 531 -3.67 5.32 13.08
C HIS A 531 -4.53 4.57 14.12
N ARG A 532 -5.14 3.41 13.81
CA ARG A 532 -5.74 2.53 14.85
C ARG A 532 -4.65 1.79 15.62
N LYS A 533 -3.69 1.22 14.90
CA LYS A 533 -2.65 0.35 15.47
C LYS A 533 -1.60 1.12 16.27
N ALA A 534 -1.13 2.25 15.73
CA ALA A 534 -0.01 3.00 16.30
C ALA A 534 -0.30 4.51 16.38
N PRO A 535 -1.39 4.94 17.05
CA PRO A 535 -1.82 6.34 17.05
C PRO A 535 -0.71 7.32 17.44
N ARG A 536 0.08 7.00 18.47
CA ARG A 536 1.22 7.85 18.89
C ARG A 536 2.34 7.92 17.85
N LYS A 537 2.67 6.83 17.16
CA LYS A 537 3.73 6.83 16.11
C LYS A 537 3.28 7.58 14.85
N VAL A 538 1.98 7.55 14.54
CA VAL A 538 1.38 8.25 13.38
C VAL A 538 1.13 9.74 13.65
N LEU A 539 0.75 10.12 14.88
CA LEU A 539 0.49 11.53 15.24
C LEU A 539 1.76 12.33 15.58
N ALA A 540 2.87 11.67 15.93
CA ALA A 540 4.11 12.35 16.33
C ALA A 540 4.87 13.01 15.16
N PHE A 541 4.48 12.78 13.90
CA PHE A 541 5.20 13.27 12.74
C PHE A 541 4.31 14.06 11.77
N ASN A 542 4.79 15.27 11.45
CA ASN A 542 4.41 16.17 10.35
C ASN A 542 3.14 17.04 10.51
N ASP A 543 3.39 18.34 10.76
CA ASP A 543 2.52 19.48 10.41
C ASP A 543 2.09 19.50 8.92
N GLY A 544 2.68 18.66 8.05
CA GLY A 544 2.34 18.56 6.63
C GLY A 544 1.17 17.62 6.32
N THR A 545 0.96 16.54 7.10
CA THR A 545 -0.11 15.57 6.80
C THR A 545 -1.49 16.13 7.12
N PHE A 546 -1.64 16.91 8.19
CA PHE A 546 -2.93 17.48 8.57
C PHE A 546 -3.47 18.51 7.54
N PRO A 547 -2.68 19.47 7.01
CA PRO A 547 -3.08 20.30 5.88
C PRO A 547 -3.35 19.51 4.59
N ALA A 548 -2.65 18.40 4.36
CA ALA A 548 -2.92 17.53 3.21
C ALA A 548 -4.31 16.87 3.32
N LEU A 549 -4.69 16.36 4.51
CA LEU A 549 -6.04 15.87 4.79
C LEU A 549 -7.09 16.97 4.61
N LEU A 550 -6.89 18.16 5.19
CA LEU A 550 -7.81 19.30 5.00
C LEU A 550 -7.99 19.68 3.53
N LYS A 551 -6.93 19.62 2.71
CA LYS A 551 -7.02 19.84 1.26
C LYS A 551 -7.78 18.72 0.54
N THR A 552 -7.67 17.47 1.02
CA THR A 552 -8.41 16.31 0.50
C THR A 552 -9.93 16.42 0.72
N LEU A 553 -10.40 17.28 1.63
CA LEU A 553 -11.84 17.61 1.74
C LEU A 553 -12.43 18.26 0.48
N SER A 554 -11.60 18.88 -0.36
CA SER A 554 -11.98 19.45 -1.67
C SER A 554 -11.89 18.45 -2.84
N ASP A 555 -11.62 17.17 -2.58
CA ASP A 555 -11.51 16.13 -3.63
C ASP A 555 -12.83 15.94 -4.40
N PRO A 556 -12.81 15.79 -5.74
CA PRO A 556 -14.04 15.55 -6.52
C PRO A 556 -14.80 14.28 -6.14
N ALA A 557 -14.19 13.26 -5.54
CA ALA A 557 -14.84 12.02 -5.15
C ALA A 557 -15.42 12.06 -3.72
N GLU A 558 -16.71 11.72 -3.58
CA GLU A 558 -17.37 11.66 -2.27
C GLU A 558 -16.79 10.54 -1.38
N ALA A 559 -16.34 9.43 -1.97
CA ALA A 559 -15.73 8.32 -1.23
C ALA A 559 -14.39 8.72 -0.58
N VAL A 560 -13.58 9.53 -1.26
CA VAL A 560 -12.31 10.09 -0.74
C VAL A 560 -12.61 10.97 0.47
N VAL A 561 -13.45 12.00 0.30
CA VAL A 561 -13.85 12.91 1.40
C VAL A 561 -14.48 12.15 2.58
N THR A 562 -15.28 11.11 2.32
CA THR A 562 -15.89 10.30 3.39
C THR A 562 -14.86 9.49 4.19
N ARG A 563 -13.80 8.98 3.55
CA ARG A 563 -12.70 8.26 4.24
C ARG A 563 -11.77 9.22 4.97
N ASP A 564 -11.48 10.37 4.38
CA ASP A 564 -10.70 11.44 5.00
C ASP A 564 -11.38 11.95 6.29
N LEU A 565 -12.68 12.24 6.24
CA LEU A 565 -13.45 12.61 7.43
C LEU A 565 -13.52 11.49 8.49
N GLN A 566 -13.42 10.22 8.13
CA GLN A 566 -13.27 9.12 9.09
C GLN A 566 -11.89 9.13 9.76
N LEU A 567 -10.83 9.39 9.00
CA LEU A 567 -9.46 9.51 9.51
C LEU A 567 -9.31 10.74 10.43
N LEU A 568 -9.72 11.92 9.98
CA LEU A 568 -9.76 13.15 10.79
C LEU A 568 -10.57 12.98 12.08
N SER A 569 -11.73 12.28 12.01
CA SER A 569 -12.52 11.96 13.20
C SER A 569 -11.80 11.00 14.14
N GLN A 570 -11.08 10.00 13.63
CA GLN A 570 -10.33 9.05 14.45
C GLN A 570 -9.14 9.73 15.13
N ILE A 571 -8.38 10.54 14.38
CA ILE A 571 -7.30 11.42 14.87
C ILE A 571 -7.82 12.30 16.01
N SER A 572 -8.89 13.05 15.76
CA SER A 572 -9.45 14.00 16.72
C SER A 572 -10.14 13.34 17.93
N ARG A 573 -10.35 12.03 17.93
CA ARG A 573 -10.86 11.25 19.07
C ARG A 573 -9.75 10.72 19.97
N ASN A 574 -8.54 10.57 19.42
CA ASN A 574 -7.35 10.05 20.12
C ASN A 574 -6.38 11.18 20.54
N SER A 575 -6.65 12.42 20.13
CA SER A 575 -5.82 13.61 20.40
C SER A 575 -6.39 14.47 21.53
N GLU A 576 -5.58 15.40 22.04
CA GLU A 576 -5.97 16.35 23.09
C GLU A 576 -6.99 17.39 22.63
N ASP A 577 -7.68 18.04 23.58
CA ASP A 577 -8.84 18.89 23.28
C ASP A 577 -8.51 20.16 22.47
N ASP A 578 -7.28 20.65 22.57
CA ASP A 578 -6.76 21.75 21.76
C ASP A 578 -6.58 21.34 20.28
N TYR A 579 -6.25 20.07 20.00
CA TYR A 579 -6.14 19.57 18.62
C TYR A 579 -7.50 19.56 17.92
N PHE A 580 -8.55 19.07 18.58
CA PHE A 580 -9.92 19.17 18.07
C PHE A 580 -10.30 20.63 17.80
N THR A 581 -9.96 21.54 18.72
CA THR A 581 -10.30 22.97 18.59
C THR A 581 -9.58 23.60 17.40
N SER A 582 -8.29 23.30 17.23
CA SER A 582 -7.51 23.67 16.05
C SER A 582 -8.11 23.10 14.77
N PHE A 583 -8.54 21.83 14.77
CA PHE A 583 -9.21 21.22 13.62
C PHE A 583 -10.50 21.94 13.23
N MET A 584 -11.36 22.28 14.20
CA MET A 584 -12.62 23.00 13.92
C MET A 584 -12.36 24.42 13.40
N VAL A 585 -11.30 25.10 13.87
CA VAL A 585 -10.89 26.42 13.35
C VAL A 585 -10.36 26.31 11.91
N ASN A 586 -9.44 25.40 11.64
CA ASN A 586 -8.88 25.21 10.29
C ASN A 586 -9.95 24.76 9.27
N LEU A 587 -10.92 23.94 9.69
CA LEU A 587 -12.08 23.56 8.86
C LEU A 587 -12.96 24.77 8.53
N LEU A 588 -13.18 25.67 9.49
CA LEU A 588 -13.96 26.90 9.26
C LEU A 588 -13.21 27.86 8.32
N GLN A 589 -11.88 27.99 8.48
CA GLN A 589 -11.02 28.76 7.59
C GLN A 589 -10.95 28.18 6.17
N LEU A 590 -11.01 26.85 6.02
CA LEU A 590 -11.14 26.20 4.71
C LEU A 590 -12.47 26.60 4.03
N PHE A 591 -13.59 26.57 4.75
CA PHE A 591 -14.89 27.00 4.23
C PHE A 591 -14.99 28.52 3.95
N SER A 592 -14.26 29.36 4.69
CA SER A 592 -14.24 30.81 4.41
C SER A 592 -13.40 31.13 3.17
N THR A 593 -12.35 30.36 2.93
CA THR A 593 -11.46 30.48 1.76
C THR A 593 -12.10 29.87 0.50
N ASP A 594 -12.75 28.70 0.62
CA ASP A 594 -13.51 28.05 -0.44
C ASP A 594 -15.02 28.03 -0.08
N ARG A 595 -15.69 29.15 -0.37
CA ARG A 595 -17.14 29.28 -0.22
C ARG A 595 -17.92 28.26 -1.05
N LYS A 596 -17.38 27.80 -2.19
CA LYS A 596 -18.04 26.81 -3.07
C LYS A 596 -18.01 25.41 -2.45
N LEU A 597 -16.96 25.06 -1.70
CA LEU A 597 -16.92 23.84 -0.89
C LEU A 597 -18.03 23.85 0.19
N LEU A 598 -18.23 24.99 0.87
CA LEU A 598 -19.30 25.13 1.86
C LEU A 598 -20.69 24.92 1.25
N GLU A 599 -20.98 25.57 0.13
CA GLU A 599 -22.28 25.47 -0.57
C GLU A 599 -22.55 24.06 -1.10
N THR A 600 -21.56 23.43 -1.75
CA THR A 600 -21.74 22.14 -2.43
C THR A 600 -21.59 20.93 -1.51
N ARG A 601 -20.70 21.00 -0.49
CA ARG A 601 -20.31 19.84 0.34
C ARG A 601 -20.37 20.07 1.85
N GLY A 602 -20.47 21.31 2.33
CA GLY A 602 -20.49 21.61 3.77
C GLY A 602 -21.55 20.83 4.56
N ASN A 603 -22.72 20.58 3.95
CA ASN A 603 -23.76 19.74 4.56
C ASN A 603 -23.35 18.27 4.73
N LEU A 604 -22.63 17.69 3.77
CA LEU A 604 -22.10 16.32 3.88
C LEU A 604 -21.00 16.26 4.93
N ILE A 605 -20.05 17.19 4.86
CA ILE A 605 -18.89 17.26 5.76
C ILE A 605 -19.34 17.35 7.22
N ILE A 606 -20.22 18.30 7.56
CA ILE A 606 -20.69 18.47 8.94
C ILE A 606 -21.52 17.27 9.42
N ARG A 607 -22.37 16.66 8.57
CA ARG A 607 -23.12 15.44 8.93
C ARG A 607 -22.18 14.27 9.25
N GLN A 608 -21.19 14.02 8.39
CA GLN A 608 -20.27 12.90 8.55
C GLN A 608 -19.30 13.10 9.73
N LEU A 609 -18.98 14.34 10.12
CA LEU A 609 -18.31 14.62 11.40
C LEU A 609 -19.25 14.35 12.59
N CYS A 610 -20.49 14.82 12.55
CA CYS A 610 -21.49 14.61 13.62
C CYS A 610 -21.90 13.14 13.82
N LYS A 611 -21.60 12.27 12.85
CA LYS A 611 -21.78 10.81 12.92
C LYS A 611 -20.63 10.09 13.62
N ASN A 612 -19.42 10.65 13.59
CA ASN A 612 -18.19 10.00 14.10
C ASN A 612 -17.71 10.60 15.43
N LEU A 613 -18.02 11.88 15.68
CA LEU A 613 -17.63 12.67 16.84
C LEU A 613 -18.88 13.18 17.59
N SER A 614 -18.70 13.74 18.79
CA SER A 614 -19.80 14.37 19.52
C SER A 614 -20.32 15.60 18.77
N ALA A 615 -21.52 15.47 18.20
CA ALA A 615 -22.20 16.56 17.51
C ALA A 615 -22.40 17.81 18.39
N GLU A 616 -22.57 17.65 19.71
CA GLU A 616 -22.69 18.78 20.64
C GLU A 616 -21.36 19.54 20.76
N ARG A 617 -20.24 18.80 20.83
CA ARG A 617 -18.90 19.39 20.85
C ARG A 617 -18.64 20.17 19.56
N ILE A 618 -18.99 19.59 18.40
CA ILE A 618 -18.93 20.26 17.08
C ILE A 618 -19.77 21.54 17.07
N TYR A 619 -21.05 21.48 17.47
CA TYR A 619 -21.94 22.65 17.41
C TYR A 619 -21.57 23.74 18.42
N ARG A 620 -21.03 23.39 19.61
CA ARG A 620 -20.48 24.38 20.57
C ARG A 620 -19.26 25.08 20.00
N THR A 621 -18.24 24.34 19.55
CA THR A 621 -17.00 24.94 19.04
C THR A 621 -17.22 25.71 17.74
N LEU A 622 -18.09 25.25 16.83
CA LEU A 622 -18.48 26.05 15.67
C LEU A 622 -19.22 27.34 16.08
N ALA A 623 -20.10 27.30 17.09
CA ALA A 623 -20.74 28.50 17.60
C ALA A 623 -19.72 29.50 18.20
N ASP A 624 -18.75 29.01 18.99
CA ASP A 624 -17.70 29.83 19.62
C ASP A 624 -16.65 30.37 18.62
N CYS A 625 -16.54 29.76 17.43
CA CYS A 625 -15.75 30.28 16.31
C CYS A 625 -16.55 31.28 15.49
N ILE A 626 -17.77 30.92 15.05
CA ILE A 626 -18.68 31.77 14.28
C ILE A 626 -19.01 33.07 15.03
N GLU A 627 -19.13 33.05 16.37
CA GLU A 627 -19.31 34.27 17.18
C GLU A 627 -18.17 35.30 17.01
N LYS A 628 -16.97 34.88 16.57
CA LYS A 628 -15.78 35.72 16.35
C LYS A 628 -15.56 36.10 14.88
N GLU A 629 -16.30 35.52 13.93
CA GLU A 629 -16.09 35.75 12.50
C GLU A 629 -16.36 37.21 12.09
N GLU A 630 -15.48 37.74 11.24
CA GLU A 630 -15.63 39.11 10.72
C GLU A 630 -16.52 39.16 9.47
N ASP A 631 -16.45 38.14 8.60
CA ASP A 631 -17.27 37.97 7.41
C ASP A 631 -18.69 37.51 7.78
N ILE A 632 -19.61 38.49 7.74
CA ILE A 632 -21.03 38.34 8.06
C ILE A 632 -21.76 37.46 7.04
N GLU A 633 -21.35 37.50 5.78
CA GLU A 633 -22.00 36.76 4.70
C GLU A 633 -21.64 35.27 4.83
N PHE A 634 -20.35 34.96 4.97
CA PHE A 634 -19.86 33.62 5.29
C PHE A 634 -20.52 33.06 6.56
N ALA A 635 -20.53 33.83 7.65
CA ALA A 635 -21.17 33.41 8.90
C ALA A 635 -22.67 33.11 8.72
N SER A 636 -23.39 33.91 7.94
CA SER A 636 -24.82 33.69 7.64
C SER A 636 -25.06 32.43 6.81
N ILE A 637 -24.22 32.15 5.81
CA ILE A 637 -24.27 30.92 4.99
C ILE A 637 -23.93 29.69 5.83
N MET A 638 -22.90 29.77 6.69
CA MET A 638 -22.52 28.67 7.58
C MET A 638 -23.64 28.37 8.59
N VAL A 639 -24.20 29.39 9.25
CA VAL A 639 -25.38 29.25 10.14
C VAL A 639 -26.58 28.65 9.40
N GLN A 640 -26.85 29.06 8.15
CA GLN A 640 -27.94 28.50 7.35
C GLN A 640 -27.77 26.99 7.14
N ASN A 641 -26.55 26.54 6.80
CA ASN A 641 -26.24 25.13 6.64
C ASN A 641 -26.34 24.37 7.97
N LEU A 642 -25.78 24.90 9.07
CA LEU A 642 -25.87 24.29 10.40
C LEU A 642 -27.32 24.19 10.91
N ASN A 643 -28.18 25.17 10.63
CA ASN A 643 -29.60 25.12 10.96
C ASN A 643 -30.36 24.08 10.09
N ASN A 644 -30.09 24.03 8.79
CA ASN A 644 -30.67 23.03 7.89
C ASN A 644 -30.32 21.60 8.33
N ASN A 645 -29.06 21.36 8.71
CA ASN A 645 -28.62 20.08 9.25
C ASN A 645 -29.30 19.79 10.59
N LEU A 646 -29.33 20.75 11.53
CA LEU A 646 -29.97 20.59 12.85
C LEU A 646 -31.44 20.15 12.74
N ILE A 647 -32.17 20.63 11.74
CA ILE A 647 -33.56 20.21 11.46
C ILE A 647 -33.60 18.85 10.74
N THR A 648 -32.81 18.64 9.69
CA THR A 648 -33.03 17.51 8.75
C THR A 648 -32.22 16.26 9.05
N ALA A 649 -31.07 16.35 9.72
CA ALA A 649 -30.15 15.24 9.92
C ALA A 649 -30.59 14.33 11.10
N PRO A 650 -30.72 13.00 10.92
CA PRO A 650 -31.14 12.09 11.99
C PRO A 650 -30.15 12.02 13.16
N GLU A 651 -28.85 12.16 12.90
CA GLU A 651 -27.76 12.12 13.88
C GLU A 651 -27.91 13.19 14.97
N LEU A 652 -28.54 14.33 14.63
CA LEU A 652 -28.72 15.47 15.53
C LEU A 652 -29.98 15.35 16.41
N ALA A 653 -30.60 14.16 16.48
CA ALA A 653 -31.82 13.91 17.26
C ALA A 653 -31.65 14.23 18.77
N ASP A 654 -30.49 13.93 19.36
CA ASP A 654 -30.25 14.18 20.78
C ASP A 654 -29.92 15.64 21.09
N LEU A 655 -29.23 16.36 20.19
CA LEU A 655 -29.10 17.82 20.26
C LEU A 655 -30.47 18.49 20.20
N ARG A 656 -31.35 18.01 19.30
CA ARG A 656 -32.75 18.46 19.23
C ARG A 656 -33.52 18.16 20.52
N LYS A 657 -33.21 17.08 21.27
CA LYS A 657 -33.79 16.84 22.60
C LYS A 657 -33.23 17.84 23.63
N ARG A 658 -31.91 18.04 23.70
CA ARG A 658 -31.25 18.96 24.67
C ARG A 658 -31.71 20.40 24.49
N LEU A 659 -31.84 20.89 23.24
CA LEU A 659 -32.35 22.23 22.92
C LEU A 659 -33.83 22.44 23.31
N ARG A 660 -34.65 21.38 23.41
CA ARG A 660 -36.02 21.48 23.92
C ARG A 660 -36.11 21.49 25.45
N ASN A 661 -35.05 21.14 26.16
CA ASN A 661 -35.02 21.11 27.63
C ASN A 661 -34.22 22.28 28.22
N LEU A 662 -34.80 23.48 28.09
CA LEU A 662 -34.27 24.72 28.66
C LEU A 662 -34.47 24.83 30.19
N GLU A 663 -34.99 23.79 30.86
CA GLU A 663 -35.04 23.73 32.34
C GLU A 663 -33.67 23.36 32.92
N THR A 664 -32.80 22.73 32.13
CA THR A 664 -31.44 22.36 32.55
C THR A 664 -30.42 23.47 32.26
N ARG A 665 -29.53 23.77 33.22
CA ARG A 665 -28.39 24.70 33.04
C ARG A 665 -27.57 24.38 31.79
N ASP A 666 -27.40 23.09 31.50
CA ASP A 666 -26.72 22.56 30.33
C ASP A 666 -27.42 22.86 29.01
N GLY A 667 -28.75 22.70 28.97
CA GLY A 667 -29.57 23.05 27.80
C GLY A 667 -29.61 24.56 27.59
N GLN A 668 -29.70 25.34 28.66
CA GLN A 668 -29.64 26.81 28.62
C GLN A 668 -28.31 27.32 28.08
N THR A 669 -27.18 26.82 28.60
CA THR A 669 -25.84 27.22 28.12
C THR A 669 -25.58 26.79 26.67
N PHE A 670 -26.07 25.61 26.26
CA PHE A 670 -25.99 25.17 24.87
C PHE A 670 -26.81 26.07 23.93
N PHE A 671 -28.06 26.36 24.32
CA PHE A 671 -28.93 27.26 23.57
C PHE A 671 -28.33 28.67 23.46
N VAL A 672 -27.77 29.23 24.54
CA VAL A 672 -27.13 30.56 24.55
C VAL A 672 -25.94 30.62 23.57
N ALA A 673 -25.07 29.61 23.55
CA ALA A 673 -23.93 29.57 22.63
C ALA A 673 -24.38 29.52 21.16
N ILE A 674 -25.31 28.62 20.82
CA ILE A 674 -25.85 28.50 19.45
C ILE A 674 -26.61 29.78 19.06
N PHE A 675 -27.45 30.34 19.93
CA PHE A 675 -28.20 31.57 19.63
C PHE A 675 -27.25 32.74 19.28
N ARG A 676 -26.17 32.91 20.03
CA ARG A 676 -25.20 33.99 19.85
C ARG A 676 -24.50 34.00 18.50
N SER A 677 -24.29 32.84 17.90
CA SER A 677 -23.74 32.69 16.55
C SER A 677 -24.84 32.66 15.49
N TRP A 678 -26.01 32.06 15.78
CA TRP A 678 -27.14 32.03 14.86
C TRP A 678 -27.65 33.43 14.49
N CYS A 679 -27.41 34.44 15.36
CA CYS A 679 -27.71 35.85 15.13
C CYS A 679 -27.26 36.43 13.77
N TYR A 680 -26.28 35.82 13.08
CA TYR A 680 -25.91 36.23 11.72
C TYR A 680 -26.99 35.96 10.67
N ASN A 681 -27.88 34.99 10.91
CA ASN A 681 -29.01 34.67 10.03
C ASN A 681 -30.36 34.77 10.80
N ALA A 682 -31.20 35.71 10.38
CA ALA A 682 -32.48 35.98 11.02
C ALA A 682 -33.41 34.76 11.05
N VAL A 683 -33.58 34.07 9.91
CA VAL A 683 -34.50 32.93 9.77
C VAL A 683 -34.01 31.72 10.56
N ALA A 684 -32.69 31.49 10.60
CA ALA A 684 -32.08 30.46 11.44
C ALA A 684 -32.25 30.74 12.94
N THR A 685 -32.08 31.99 13.39
CA THR A 685 -32.30 32.37 14.80
C THR A 685 -33.75 32.13 15.22
N PHE A 686 -34.71 32.57 14.40
CA PHE A 686 -36.13 32.35 14.64
C PHE A 686 -36.51 30.84 14.61
N SER A 687 -35.94 30.08 13.66
CA SER A 687 -36.04 28.62 13.57
C SER A 687 -35.55 27.93 14.84
N LEU A 688 -34.42 28.37 15.41
CA LEU A 688 -33.88 27.85 16.66
C LEU A 688 -34.84 28.10 17.85
N CYS A 689 -35.48 29.27 17.93
CA CYS A 689 -36.48 29.54 18.96
C CYS A 689 -37.73 28.65 18.82
N LEU A 690 -38.20 28.37 17.60
CA LEU A 690 -39.28 27.39 17.38
C LEU A 690 -38.85 25.96 17.75
N LEU A 691 -37.61 25.58 17.42
CA LEU A 691 -37.04 24.27 17.74
C LEU A 691 -36.90 24.04 19.25
N ALA A 692 -36.57 25.09 19.99
CA ALA A 692 -36.40 25.09 21.45
C ALA A 692 -37.71 25.35 22.24
N GLN A 693 -38.86 25.50 21.57
CA GLN A 693 -40.16 25.90 22.16
C GLN A 693 -40.17 27.29 22.84
N ALA A 694 -39.17 28.14 22.57
CA ALA A 694 -39.06 29.50 23.08
C ALA A 694 -39.97 30.47 22.30
N TYR A 695 -41.27 30.16 22.22
CA TYR A 695 -42.21 30.80 21.29
C TYR A 695 -42.42 32.30 21.53
N GLU A 696 -42.36 32.76 22.77
CA GLU A 696 -42.39 34.19 23.11
C GLU A 696 -41.20 34.94 22.48
N GLN A 697 -40.01 34.32 22.52
CA GLN A 697 -38.79 34.92 22.00
C GLN A 697 -38.72 34.82 20.46
N ALA A 698 -39.30 33.76 19.88
CA ALA A 698 -39.60 33.73 18.44
C ALA A 698 -40.53 34.89 18.01
N TYR A 699 -41.54 35.23 18.83
CA TYR A 699 -42.44 36.35 18.54
C TYR A 699 -41.72 37.71 18.66
N ASN A 700 -40.87 37.87 19.68
CA ASN A 700 -40.04 39.07 19.84
C ASN A 700 -39.08 39.26 18.65
N LEU A 701 -38.43 38.18 18.17
CA LEU A 701 -37.64 38.20 16.93
C LEU A 701 -38.47 38.58 15.70
N LEU A 702 -39.71 38.08 15.60
CA LEU A 702 -40.60 38.36 14.48
C LEU A 702 -41.11 39.82 14.46
N GLN A 703 -41.16 40.50 15.61
CA GLN A 703 -41.35 41.95 15.64
C GLN A 703 -40.13 42.69 15.06
N ILE A 704 -38.91 42.22 15.34
CA ILE A 704 -37.67 42.78 14.76
C ILE A 704 -37.62 42.54 13.25
N PHE A 705 -38.16 41.43 12.73
CA PHE A 705 -38.21 41.18 11.27
C PHE A 705 -38.97 42.26 10.50
N ALA A 706 -39.91 43.00 11.12
CA ALA A 706 -40.61 44.13 10.49
C ALA A 706 -39.74 45.39 10.38
N GLU A 707 -38.60 45.45 11.08
CA GLU A 707 -37.59 46.50 11.03
C GLU A 707 -36.42 46.14 10.08
N LEU A 708 -36.40 44.90 9.54
CA LEU A 708 -35.36 44.39 8.63
C LEU A 708 -35.76 44.52 7.16
N GLU A 709 -34.74 44.59 6.29
CA GLU A 709 -34.92 44.69 4.84
C GLU A 709 -35.22 43.31 4.23
N MET A 710 -36.40 43.14 3.65
CA MET A 710 -36.95 41.83 3.27
C MET A 710 -36.39 41.31 1.94
N THR A 711 -35.20 40.71 1.98
CA THR A 711 -34.52 40.18 0.78
C THR A 711 -35.18 38.92 0.19
N VAL A 712 -35.00 38.69 -1.10
CA VAL A 712 -35.48 37.46 -1.79
C VAL A 712 -34.91 36.20 -1.14
N ASN A 713 -33.64 36.22 -0.72
CA ASN A 713 -32.99 35.09 -0.02
C ASN A 713 -33.62 34.83 1.36
N MET A 714 -34.06 35.88 2.07
CA MET A 714 -34.79 35.73 3.33
C MET A 714 -36.18 35.12 3.10
N LEU A 715 -36.92 35.56 2.07
CA LEU A 715 -38.23 34.99 1.71
C LEU A 715 -38.13 33.50 1.32
N ILE A 716 -37.12 33.12 0.52
CA ILE A 716 -36.84 31.72 0.16
C ILE A 716 -36.51 30.88 1.40
N GLN A 717 -35.79 31.43 2.38
CA GLN A 717 -35.51 30.74 3.63
C GLN A 717 -36.75 30.60 4.53
N ILE A 718 -37.63 31.60 4.59
CA ILE A 718 -38.90 31.51 5.32
C ILE A 718 -39.82 30.47 4.67
N ASP A 719 -39.90 30.43 3.33
CA ASP A 719 -40.67 29.42 2.59
C ASP A 719 -40.17 28.00 2.91
N LYS A 720 -38.86 27.78 2.79
CA LYS A 720 -38.20 26.51 3.18
C LYS A 720 -38.43 26.14 4.64
N LEU A 721 -38.35 27.10 5.57
CA LEU A 721 -38.63 26.87 6.99
C LEU A 721 -40.09 26.42 7.20
N VAL A 722 -41.05 27.06 6.55
CA VAL A 722 -42.47 26.71 6.65
C VAL A 722 -42.75 25.33 6.04
N GLN A 723 -42.09 24.93 4.95
CA GLN A 723 -42.12 23.54 4.47
C GLN A 723 -41.52 22.57 5.51
N LEU A 724 -40.40 22.95 6.16
CA LEU A 724 -39.76 22.14 7.19
C LEU A 724 -40.58 22.01 8.49
N LEU A 725 -41.53 22.91 8.78
CA LEU A 725 -42.49 22.74 9.89
C LEU A 725 -43.39 21.51 9.72
N GLU A 726 -43.54 20.99 8.49
CA GLU A 726 -44.25 19.74 8.23
C GLU A 726 -43.39 18.48 8.37
N SER A 727 -42.08 18.64 8.60
CA SER A 727 -41.17 17.50 8.89
C SER A 727 -41.51 16.82 10.23
N PRO A 728 -41.13 15.53 10.42
CA PRO A 728 -41.35 14.81 11.68
C PRO A 728 -40.76 15.51 12.92
N VAL A 729 -39.74 16.36 12.74
CA VAL A 729 -39.10 17.09 13.84
C VAL A 729 -40.06 18.05 14.53
N PHE A 730 -40.88 18.78 13.78
CA PHE A 730 -41.83 19.77 14.31
C PHE A 730 -43.22 19.17 14.61
N THR A 731 -43.31 17.86 14.81
CA THR A 731 -44.58 17.19 15.20
C THR A 731 -45.11 17.69 16.53
N TYR A 732 -44.25 17.95 17.53
CA TYR A 732 -44.68 18.53 18.81
C TYR A 732 -45.30 19.93 18.60
N LEU A 733 -44.68 20.79 17.78
CA LEU A 733 -45.16 22.13 17.47
C LEU A 733 -46.54 22.09 16.80
N ARG A 734 -46.73 21.18 15.82
CA ARG A 734 -48.03 20.98 15.16
C ARG A 734 -49.13 20.47 16.10
N LEU A 735 -48.79 19.65 17.09
CA LEU A 735 -49.74 19.22 18.14
C LEU A 735 -50.03 20.35 19.15
N GLN A 736 -49.04 21.17 19.50
CA GLN A 736 -49.18 22.30 20.42
C GLN A 736 -50.09 23.42 19.87
N LEU A 737 -50.34 23.46 18.57
CA LEU A 737 -51.41 24.31 18.00
C LEU A 737 -52.80 23.97 18.57
N LEU A 738 -53.04 22.76 19.07
CA LEU A 738 -54.32 22.42 19.71
C LEU A 738 -54.53 23.11 21.08
N GLU A 739 -53.48 23.72 21.66
CA GLU A 739 -53.49 24.33 23.01
C GLU A 739 -53.27 25.87 22.93
N PRO A 740 -54.19 26.67 22.33
CA PRO A 740 -54.01 28.11 22.11
C PRO A 740 -53.83 28.93 23.40
N GLU A 741 -54.46 28.51 24.51
CA GLU A 741 -54.31 29.16 25.83
C GLU A 741 -52.89 29.02 26.40
N LYS A 742 -52.18 27.94 26.03
CA LYS A 742 -50.87 27.58 26.60
C LYS A 742 -49.70 28.00 25.72
N TYR A 743 -49.89 28.08 24.40
CA TYR A 743 -48.87 28.57 23.46
C TYR A 743 -49.38 29.73 22.58
N PRO A 744 -49.91 30.83 23.15
CA PRO A 744 -50.46 31.94 22.37
C PRO A 744 -49.41 32.62 21.48
N HIS A 745 -48.13 32.58 21.86
CA HIS A 745 -47.04 33.11 21.04
C HIS A 745 -46.73 32.27 19.80
N LEU A 746 -46.92 30.95 19.83
CA LEU A 746 -46.75 30.09 18.66
C LEU A 746 -47.75 30.48 17.55
N TYR A 747 -49.00 30.74 17.92
CA TYR A 747 -50.02 31.24 17.02
C TYR A 747 -49.64 32.58 16.38
N LYS A 748 -49.20 33.55 17.19
CA LYS A 748 -48.73 34.86 16.68
C LYS A 748 -47.55 34.70 15.72
N CYS A 749 -46.61 33.80 16.01
CA CYS A 749 -45.48 33.48 15.13
C CYS A 749 -45.95 32.94 13.78
N LEU A 750 -46.78 31.89 13.75
CA LEU A 750 -47.21 31.27 12.50
C LEU A 750 -48.09 32.19 11.64
N TYR A 751 -49.00 32.96 12.25
CA TYR A 751 -49.75 33.97 11.51
C TYR A 751 -48.87 35.13 11.02
N GLY A 752 -47.84 35.53 11.78
CA GLY A 752 -46.87 36.53 11.33
C GLY A 752 -46.03 36.05 10.13
N LEU A 753 -45.54 34.81 10.14
CA LEU A 753 -44.88 34.20 8.97
C LEU A 753 -45.81 34.18 7.75
N LEU A 754 -47.10 33.88 7.96
CA LEU A 754 -48.09 33.89 6.88
C LEU A 754 -48.32 35.29 6.29
N MET A 755 -48.11 36.36 7.05
CA MET A 755 -48.17 37.75 6.55
C MET A 755 -46.88 38.20 5.85
N LEU A 756 -45.72 37.58 6.16
CA LEU A 756 -44.45 37.88 5.49
C LEU A 756 -44.24 37.10 4.19
N LEU A 757 -44.89 35.95 4.02
CA LEU A 757 -44.74 35.10 2.83
C LEU A 757 -45.52 35.65 1.61
N PRO A 758 -44.94 35.58 0.40
CA PRO A 758 -45.71 35.68 -0.84
C PRO A 758 -46.67 34.48 -0.99
N GLN A 759 -47.57 34.51 -1.98
CA GLN A 759 -48.57 33.45 -2.21
C GLN A 759 -47.94 32.17 -2.83
N SER A 760 -47.10 31.50 -2.06
CA SER A 760 -46.37 30.29 -2.42
C SER A 760 -47.09 28.99 -2.01
N ALA A 761 -46.48 27.85 -2.34
CA ALA A 761 -46.90 26.54 -1.84
C ALA A 761 -46.79 26.44 -0.30
N ALA A 762 -45.75 27.04 0.30
CA ALA A 762 -45.58 27.06 1.76
C ALA A 762 -46.63 27.95 2.44
N PHE A 763 -46.96 29.11 1.86
CA PHE A 763 -48.08 29.95 2.30
C PHE A 763 -49.40 29.17 2.25
N ALA A 764 -49.67 28.44 1.17
CA ALA A 764 -50.88 27.63 1.05
C ALA A 764 -50.93 26.49 2.09
N ALA A 765 -49.81 25.78 2.31
CA ALA A 765 -49.70 24.74 3.33
C ALA A 765 -49.95 25.29 4.74
N LEU A 766 -49.28 26.40 5.11
CA LEU A 766 -49.43 27.03 6.42
C LEU A 766 -50.83 27.60 6.64
N LYS A 767 -51.41 28.26 5.63
CA LYS A 767 -52.80 28.75 5.66
C LYS A 767 -53.78 27.61 5.90
N ASN A 768 -53.62 26.49 5.19
CA ASN A 768 -54.49 25.32 5.35
C ASN A 768 -54.31 24.69 6.74
N ARG A 769 -53.07 24.53 7.23
CA ARG A 769 -52.74 24.05 8.57
C ARG A 769 -53.38 24.92 9.67
N LEU A 770 -53.27 26.24 9.57
CA LEU A 770 -53.87 27.18 10.53
C LEU A 770 -55.39 27.19 10.44
N ASN A 771 -55.97 27.14 9.24
CA ASN A 771 -57.42 27.04 9.03
C ASN A 771 -58.01 25.75 9.64
N SER A 772 -57.27 24.63 9.63
CA SER A 772 -57.71 23.39 10.28
C SER A 772 -57.83 23.48 11.80
N VAL A 773 -57.18 24.47 12.45
CA VAL A 773 -57.18 24.64 13.91
C VAL A 773 -57.90 25.94 14.35
N SER A 774 -58.17 26.87 13.43
CA SER A 774 -58.77 28.18 13.75
C SER A 774 -60.13 28.09 14.44
N ALA A 775 -60.93 27.04 14.15
CA ALA A 775 -62.19 26.76 14.82
C ALA A 775 -62.06 26.53 16.34
N ILE A 776 -60.92 25.98 16.81
CA ILE A 776 -60.63 25.80 18.24
C ILE A 776 -60.32 27.15 18.90
N GLY A 777 -59.58 28.03 18.20
CA GLY A 777 -59.33 29.40 18.67
C GLY A 777 -60.61 30.20 18.91
N TYR A 778 -61.58 30.11 18.00
CA TYR A 778 -62.88 30.79 18.15
C TYR A 778 -63.73 30.28 19.32
N LEU A 779 -63.54 29.05 19.79
CA LEU A 779 -64.26 28.51 20.94
C LEU A 779 -63.70 28.96 22.31
N HIS A 780 -62.44 29.39 22.35
CA HIS A 780 -61.74 29.75 23.59
C HIS A 780 -61.49 31.26 23.77
N ILE A 781 -61.53 32.07 22.70
CA ILE A 781 -61.40 33.55 22.80
C ILE A 781 -62.77 34.19 23.12
N ALA A 782 -63.49 33.62 24.08
CA ALA A 782 -64.68 34.21 24.69
C ALA A 782 -64.28 34.76 26.08
N PRO A 783 -64.45 36.07 26.36
CA PRO A 783 -64.05 36.64 27.64
C PRO A 783 -64.94 36.08 28.77
N ARG A 784 -64.40 35.17 29.58
CA ARG A 784 -65.06 34.70 30.80
C ARG A 784 -65.21 35.87 31.78
N ALA A 785 -66.43 36.39 31.87
CA ALA A 785 -66.79 37.43 32.82
C ALA A 785 -66.50 36.98 34.26
N THR A 786 -65.96 37.88 35.08
CA THR A 786 -65.59 37.63 36.48
C THR A 786 -66.82 37.52 37.39
N PRO A 787 -67.01 36.42 38.13
CA PRO A 787 -67.87 36.41 39.31
C PRO A 787 -67.05 36.79 40.55
N THR A 788 -67.45 37.85 41.25
CA THR A 788 -66.85 38.26 42.52
C THR A 788 -67.52 37.55 43.70
N THR A 789 -66.84 36.61 44.36
CA THR A 789 -67.13 36.28 45.77
C THR A 789 -65.91 35.74 46.53
N THR A 790 -65.92 35.98 47.83
CA THR A 790 -64.85 35.79 48.81
C THR A 790 -64.67 34.35 49.32
N ALA A 791 -63.44 34.00 49.69
CA ALA A 791 -63.06 32.96 50.68
C ALA A 791 -63.34 31.49 50.29
N GLN A 792 -62.58 30.47 50.74
CA GLN A 792 -61.31 30.44 51.51
C GLN A 792 -60.63 29.07 51.27
N SER A 793 -59.34 29.03 50.95
CA SER A 793 -58.52 27.82 51.11
C SER A 793 -57.07 28.19 51.40
N THR A 794 -56.57 27.75 52.56
CA THR A 794 -55.23 28.05 53.10
C THR A 794 -54.16 27.16 52.46
N TYR A 795 -52.89 27.52 52.71
CA TYR A 795 -51.65 26.95 52.14
C TYR A 795 -51.39 27.45 50.70
N ASP A 796 -50.23 28.02 50.36
CA ASP A 796 -48.94 28.07 51.08
C ASP A 796 -48.42 29.48 51.44
N ARG A 797 -47.40 29.52 52.32
CA ARG A 797 -46.68 30.75 52.70
C ARG A 797 -45.50 31.04 51.75
N PRO A 798 -45.16 32.32 51.49
CA PRO A 798 -44.08 32.68 50.57
C PRO A 798 -42.70 32.48 51.20
N ASN A 799 -41.87 31.62 50.61
CA ASN A 799 -40.48 31.46 51.03
C ASN A 799 -39.58 32.55 50.40
N ARG A 800 -39.35 33.64 51.13
CA ARG A 800 -38.36 34.68 50.76
C ARG A 800 -36.93 34.14 50.93
N LEU A 801 -36.41 33.44 49.92
CA LEU A 801 -34.97 33.25 49.75
C LEU A 801 -34.51 33.86 48.43
N LYS A 802 -33.52 34.73 48.52
CA LYS A 802 -33.05 35.61 47.43
C LYS A 802 -32.07 34.87 46.53
N GLY A 803 -32.58 33.84 45.84
CA GLY A 803 -31.86 33.15 44.76
C GLY A 803 -31.48 34.16 43.67
N ARG A 804 -30.25 34.04 43.17
CA ARG A 804 -29.73 34.85 42.07
C ARG A 804 -30.22 34.26 40.76
N ASP A 805 -30.79 35.05 39.86
CA ASP A 805 -31.21 34.56 38.55
C ASP A 805 -30.02 34.01 37.76
N GLU A 806 -30.01 32.68 37.57
CA GLU A 806 -29.12 31.97 36.63
C GLU A 806 -29.89 31.48 35.40
N GLY A 807 -31.01 32.14 35.06
CA GLY A 807 -31.77 31.88 33.83
C GLY A 807 -31.17 32.55 32.58
N ILE A 808 -31.71 32.20 31.41
CA ILE A 808 -31.30 32.81 30.13
C ILE A 808 -31.60 34.33 30.13
N ARG A 809 -30.57 35.15 29.93
CA ARG A 809 -30.68 36.61 29.82
C ARG A 809 -31.18 37.03 28.44
N TRP A 810 -32.48 36.85 28.21
CA TRP A 810 -33.14 37.08 26.91
C TRP A 810 -32.95 38.50 26.33
N GLY A 811 -32.89 39.53 27.18
CA GLY A 811 -32.61 40.90 26.73
C GLY A 811 -31.26 41.02 26.01
N GLU A 812 -30.18 40.54 26.64
CA GLU A 812 -28.82 40.56 26.05
C GLU A 812 -28.74 39.78 24.73
N LEU A 813 -29.54 38.71 24.58
CA LEU A 813 -29.63 37.94 23.34
C LEU A 813 -30.35 38.72 22.23
N LEU A 814 -31.48 39.38 22.53
CA LEU A 814 -32.21 40.20 21.57
C LEU A 814 -31.43 41.47 21.19
N ASP A 815 -30.71 42.08 22.13
CA ASP A 815 -29.83 43.23 21.86
C ASP A 815 -28.64 42.81 20.98
N LYS A 816 -28.04 41.63 21.22
CA LYS A 816 -27.02 41.09 20.31
C LYS A 816 -27.61 40.83 18.92
N PHE A 817 -28.79 40.23 18.82
CA PHE A 817 -29.47 39.99 17.54
C PHE A 817 -29.66 41.28 16.75
N ARG A 818 -30.21 42.33 17.39
CA ARG A 818 -30.34 43.67 16.80
C ARG A 818 -29.01 44.23 16.32
N SER A 819 -27.97 44.14 17.14
CA SER A 819 -26.62 44.65 16.81
C SER A 819 -25.97 43.91 15.62
N VAL A 820 -26.12 42.59 15.54
CA VAL A 820 -25.57 41.77 14.44
C VAL A 820 -26.32 42.01 13.13
N GLN A 821 -27.66 42.07 13.17
CA GLN A 821 -28.45 42.37 11.97
C GLN A 821 -28.20 43.80 11.46
N GLU A 822 -28.02 44.78 12.36
CA GLU A 822 -27.60 46.14 11.99
C GLU A 822 -26.18 46.19 11.41
N LYS A 823 -25.23 45.38 11.91
CA LYS A 823 -23.88 45.23 11.31
C LYS A 823 -23.99 44.67 9.88
N SER A 824 -24.84 43.65 9.68
CA SER A 824 -25.11 43.03 8.37
C SER A 824 -25.68 44.03 7.36
N ARG A 825 -26.72 44.77 7.77
CA ARG A 825 -27.38 45.81 6.96
C ARG A 825 -26.42 46.92 6.52
N ARG A 826 -25.40 47.25 7.32
CA ARG A 826 -24.33 48.20 6.96
C ARG A 826 -23.34 47.62 5.96
N ALA A 827 -22.92 46.37 6.16
CA ALA A 827 -22.01 45.68 5.24
C ALA A 827 -22.61 45.55 3.83
N GLN A 828 -23.88 45.12 3.72
CA GLN A 828 -24.59 45.03 2.44
C GLN A 828 -24.66 46.38 1.70
N ARG A 829 -24.92 47.48 2.42
CA ARG A 829 -24.95 48.82 1.82
C ARG A 829 -23.57 49.31 1.36
N SER A 830 -22.51 48.93 2.07
CA SER A 830 -21.13 49.31 1.71
C SER A 830 -20.59 48.52 0.51
N GLY A 831 -21.07 47.28 0.29
CA GLY A 831 -20.72 46.48 -0.89
C GLY A 831 -21.35 47.03 -2.18
N ASN A 832 -22.60 47.50 -2.11
CA ASN A 832 -23.33 48.03 -3.27
C ASN A 832 -22.81 49.37 -3.82
N GLU A 833 -21.95 50.10 -3.11
CA GLU A 833 -21.40 51.40 -3.58
C GLU A 833 -20.19 51.26 -4.54
N PHE A 834 -19.73 50.03 -4.84
CA PHE A 834 -18.54 49.78 -5.68
C PHE A 834 -18.77 49.02 -6.99
N ASP A 835 -19.97 48.47 -7.25
CA ASP A 835 -20.24 47.56 -8.39
C ASP A 835 -21.17 48.13 -9.48
N ASP A 836 -21.59 49.39 -9.37
CA ASP A 836 -22.48 50.05 -10.34
C ASP A 836 -21.68 50.52 -11.59
N GLY A 837 -21.06 49.56 -12.29
CA GLY A 837 -19.91 49.83 -13.19
C GLY A 837 -19.72 48.98 -14.45
N PHE A 838 -20.39 47.81 -14.62
CA PHE A 838 -20.23 47.00 -15.85
C PHE A 838 -21.54 46.46 -16.44
N MET A 839 -21.57 46.36 -17.78
CA MET A 839 -22.75 45.98 -18.55
C MET A 839 -23.04 44.47 -18.56
N PHE A 840 -24.32 44.17 -18.78
CA PHE A 840 -24.85 42.88 -19.24
C PHE A 840 -23.92 42.13 -20.23
N THR A 841 -23.62 40.88 -19.91
CA THR A 841 -23.32 39.83 -20.90
C THR A 841 -24.17 38.60 -20.59
N GLU A 842 -24.99 38.16 -21.55
CA GLU A 842 -25.74 36.91 -21.42
C GLU A 842 -24.82 35.70 -21.51
N SER A 843 -24.95 34.73 -20.61
CA SER A 843 -24.50 33.36 -20.89
C SER A 843 -25.24 32.28 -20.08
N SER A 844 -26.01 31.48 -20.81
CA SER A 844 -26.20 30.04 -20.61
C SER A 844 -27.05 29.54 -19.44
N GLN A 845 -28.08 28.76 -19.82
CA GLN A 845 -28.81 27.83 -18.97
C GLN A 845 -28.00 26.53 -18.72
N ASP A 846 -28.51 25.79 -17.73
CA ASP A 846 -28.53 24.31 -17.62
C ASP A 846 -27.57 23.69 -16.56
N PRO A 847 -27.66 22.39 -16.22
CA PRO A 847 -28.41 22.05 -15.00
C PRO A 847 -27.64 21.16 -13.99
N GLY A 848 -28.10 21.15 -12.74
CA GLY A 848 -27.81 20.05 -11.81
C GLY A 848 -27.71 20.44 -10.33
N LEU A 849 -28.80 20.19 -9.58
CA LEU A 849 -28.75 19.80 -8.16
C LEU A 849 -30.13 19.23 -7.75
N ASP A 850 -30.15 18.24 -6.86
CA ASP A 850 -31.23 17.26 -6.82
C ASP A 850 -32.55 17.69 -6.15
N SER A 851 -33.57 17.90 -6.98
CA SER A 851 -34.98 17.85 -6.55
C SER A 851 -35.51 16.41 -6.37
N LYS A 852 -34.74 15.39 -6.78
CA LYS A 852 -35.19 13.99 -6.79
C LYS A 852 -35.20 13.34 -5.41
N ALA A 853 -34.10 13.46 -4.65
CA ALA A 853 -33.88 12.74 -3.40
C ALA A 853 -34.91 13.03 -2.29
N PHE A 854 -35.66 14.13 -2.36
CA PHE A 854 -36.68 14.49 -1.37
C PHE A 854 -38.09 14.02 -1.71
N LYS A 855 -38.33 13.48 -2.91
CA LYS A 855 -39.69 13.16 -3.40
C LYS A 855 -40.20 11.77 -2.99
N ASP A 856 -39.28 10.82 -2.77
CA ASP A 856 -39.63 9.42 -2.50
C ASP A 856 -39.88 9.11 -1.01
N LEU A 857 -39.62 10.06 -0.11
CA LEU A 857 -39.84 9.93 1.34
C LEU A 857 -41.29 10.21 1.80
N ILE A 858 -42.23 10.51 0.89
CA ILE A 858 -43.62 10.90 1.24
C ILE A 858 -44.66 10.04 0.49
N ARG A 859 -44.61 8.71 0.66
CA ARG A 859 -45.71 7.80 0.29
C ARG A 859 -45.91 6.64 1.28
N LEU A 860 -47.01 6.71 2.03
CA LEU A 860 -47.74 5.56 2.56
C LEU A 860 -49.25 5.74 2.23
N PRO A 861 -50.03 4.66 2.05
CA PRO A 861 -51.36 4.74 1.45
C PRO A 861 -52.45 5.18 2.44
N GLY A 862 -53.41 5.98 1.96
CA GLY A 862 -54.64 6.30 2.67
C GLY A 862 -55.77 5.28 2.41
N PRO A 863 -56.78 5.19 3.30
CA PRO A 863 -57.92 4.27 3.14
C PRO A 863 -58.94 4.77 2.10
N PRO A 864 -59.75 3.87 1.50
CA PRO A 864 -60.75 4.23 0.51
C PRO A 864 -62.06 4.76 1.12
N THR A 865 -62.72 5.69 0.43
CA THR A 865 -64.10 6.13 0.71
C THR A 865 -65.03 5.84 -0.48
N ALA A 866 -66.31 5.60 -0.20
CA ALA A 866 -67.25 4.93 -1.11
C ALA A 866 -67.83 5.81 -2.24
N THR A 867 -68.55 5.16 -3.15
CA THR A 867 -69.06 5.66 -4.44
C THR A 867 -70.56 5.99 -4.44
N LYS A 868 -71.00 6.78 -5.43
CA LYS A 868 -72.29 6.80 -6.20
C LYS A 868 -72.53 8.19 -6.80
N GLU A 869 -73.21 8.43 -7.93
CA GLU A 869 -73.75 7.61 -9.06
C GLU A 869 -74.03 8.62 -10.23
N ALA A 870 -74.27 8.30 -11.51
CA ALA A 870 -74.43 7.07 -12.32
C ALA A 870 -73.89 7.39 -13.76
N VAL A 871 -74.09 6.70 -14.89
CA VAL A 871 -74.87 5.50 -15.30
C VAL A 871 -74.15 4.82 -16.51
N VAL A 872 -74.77 3.83 -17.19
CA VAL A 872 -74.17 2.97 -18.24
C VAL A 872 -75.14 2.79 -19.43
N PRO A 873 -74.68 2.78 -20.71
CA PRO A 873 -74.74 1.55 -21.55
C PRO A 873 -73.59 1.46 -22.63
N PRO A 874 -73.56 0.50 -23.58
CA PRO A 874 -73.10 -0.89 -23.40
C PRO A 874 -71.98 -1.34 -24.42
N PRO A 875 -71.39 -2.56 -24.31
CA PRO A 875 -70.18 -2.97 -25.05
C PRO A 875 -70.42 -3.88 -26.28
N PRO A 876 -69.35 -4.23 -27.03
CA PRO A 876 -69.14 -5.63 -27.43
C PRO A 876 -67.68 -6.15 -27.25
N VAL A 877 -67.48 -7.45 -27.56
CA VAL A 877 -66.29 -8.30 -27.27
C VAL A 877 -65.24 -8.37 -28.42
N PRO A 878 -63.99 -8.86 -28.18
CA PRO A 878 -62.82 -8.61 -29.04
C PRO A 878 -62.47 -9.72 -30.06
N SER A 879 -61.58 -9.41 -31.02
CA SER A 879 -60.87 -10.41 -31.84
C SER A 879 -59.48 -9.95 -32.37
N LYS A 880 -58.80 -10.79 -33.17
CA LYS A 880 -57.33 -10.89 -33.28
C LYS A 880 -56.71 -10.25 -34.54
N ALA A 881 -55.57 -9.58 -34.33
CA ALA A 881 -54.27 -9.67 -35.05
C ALA A 881 -54.13 -9.66 -36.61
N LYS A 882 -53.07 -8.96 -37.09
CA LYS A 882 -52.39 -9.05 -38.42
C LYS A 882 -53.19 -8.49 -39.64
N THR A 883 -52.62 -7.98 -40.74
CA THR A 883 -51.21 -7.71 -41.17
C THR A 883 -51.16 -6.70 -42.34
N GLY A 884 -50.00 -6.04 -42.55
CA GLY A 884 -49.59 -5.44 -43.83
C GLY A 884 -48.74 -4.17 -43.64
N LEU A 885 -47.85 -3.70 -44.54
CA LEU A 885 -47.03 -4.22 -45.65
C LEU A 885 -46.53 -2.95 -46.38
N GLY A 886 -45.22 -2.70 -46.44
CA GLY A 886 -44.63 -1.51 -47.08
C GLY A 886 -43.13 -1.69 -47.32
N LYS A 887 -42.59 -1.13 -48.42
CA LYS A 887 -41.25 -1.46 -48.95
C LYS A 887 -40.18 -0.37 -48.72
N PHE A 888 -38.93 -0.83 -48.91
CA PHE A 888 -37.68 -0.14 -49.25
C PHE A 888 -36.71 0.14 -48.09
N GLY A 889 -35.43 -0.28 -48.15
CA GLY A 889 -34.78 -1.15 -49.14
C GLY A 889 -33.27 -1.39 -48.89
N ARG A 890 -32.67 -2.35 -49.65
CA ARG A 890 -31.28 -2.48 -50.18
C ARG A 890 -30.06 -1.95 -49.35
N LEU A 891 -28.87 -2.59 -49.33
CA LEU A 891 -28.32 -3.68 -50.17
C LEU A 891 -27.06 -4.32 -49.53
N GLY A 892 -26.90 -5.65 -49.65
CA GLY A 892 -25.61 -6.37 -49.52
C GLY A 892 -25.08 -6.61 -48.09
N GLY A 893 -24.29 -7.65 -47.81
CA GLY A 893 -23.97 -8.82 -48.66
C GLY A 893 -22.67 -9.54 -48.26
N GLY A 894 -22.75 -10.56 -47.39
CA GLY A 894 -21.61 -11.39 -46.96
C GLY A 894 -22.04 -12.84 -46.65
N LYS A 895 -21.14 -13.82 -46.80
CA LYS A 895 -21.49 -15.26 -46.83
C LYS A 895 -20.97 -16.08 -45.64
N ALA A 896 -21.90 -16.82 -45.05
CA ALA A 896 -21.84 -18.25 -44.72
C ALA A 896 -20.89 -18.80 -43.63
N ARG A 897 -21.51 -19.65 -42.78
CA ARG A 897 -20.98 -20.90 -42.18
C ARG A 897 -19.60 -20.84 -41.49
N LYS A 898 -19.64 -20.90 -40.16
CA LYS A 898 -19.88 -22.19 -39.52
C LYS A 898 -20.78 -22.03 -38.29
#